data_AF-A0A815U7Z1-F1
#
_entry.id   AF-A0A815U7Z1-F1
#
_cell.length_a   1.000
_cell.length_b   1.000
_cell.length_c   1.000
_cell.angle_alpha   90.00
_cell.angle_beta   90.00
_cell.angle_gamma   90.00
#
_symmetry.space_group_name_H-M   'P 1'
#
loop_
_entity.id
_entity.type
_entity.pdbx_description
1 polymer ?
#
loop_
_entity_poly.entity_id
_entity_poly.type
_entity_poly.pdbx_seq_one_letter_code
_entity_poly.pdbx_strand_id
1 'polypeptide(L)'
;MSLAKRIKYPSVIERYYTKYYRTNVHSETNNDTLVLVHSNRVCVLMLSERHPILTNPLKIHSIESLASVNQSMSGKSKRGADYVQPNKLLYRIKCDNEQIFTICASIKGRLVELNDEIIKTPDLLQQKPQGEGYLAIFIPSLKDGENNLKLLVTEQDEVKSMGWEDLPTILLEEIFSYLSLTHRYYASQVCRTWYEVFHSPIIWHTFIFDGLIFTRKKFNLYRGYERILNLYRVQRYLPRKSRYIKQLIIKPIPEYHNMCDFLDMLTNFIHHHEQNDYPFPYLDEFSFTFHVLKLINDDENNPEHFHAYNEYPNAFIRGNKRYYGTGGTILEKLRKFISSVRSLKRFHLNDLFLASDFDIGACLEELLVNSGETLEYIEVLNYTSYIIPLYTVGLFPNLHTISISPHSLDDGVLLLFANHLIYLRRLDIVHDELTISHRYRDSVWNEIEEILKENKRRWNIRMITKGKCKEEPLWPQGSAPIQSIIYNTCSVKVVQTSIYTCMEQFSATLETYAHLKSMCRVYIPRSFLERADTAYIGLVKTTRYLHTLAIKERISTATCLLIAYYGAKNNLKQFYLRRNCVILRNEYRKYLFRESGDNNESIHSWLEQHCRKYDRVEDAVSVLFGRKWKMLTDWEYNRICL
;
A
#
# COMPACT_ATOMS: atom_id res chain seq x y z
N MET A 1 -16.07 -5.17 19.79
CA MET A 1 -17.42 -5.64 19.40
C MET A 1 -17.29 -6.98 18.69
N SER A 2 -17.97 -8.02 19.20
CA SER A 2 -17.82 -9.41 18.78
C SER A 2 -18.46 -9.69 17.41
N LEU A 3 -17.66 -10.18 16.47
CA LEU A 3 -18.06 -10.71 15.17
C LEU A 3 -18.66 -12.12 15.31
N ALA A 4 -19.73 -12.25 16.09
CA ALA A 4 -20.60 -13.42 15.99
C ALA A 4 -21.53 -13.22 14.79
N LYS A 5 -21.10 -13.68 13.60
CA LYS A 5 -22.01 -13.89 12.47
C LYS A 5 -23.13 -14.81 12.93
N ARG A 6 -24.30 -14.25 13.26
CA ARG A 6 -25.55 -15.01 13.41
C ARG A 6 -25.76 -15.77 12.10
N ILE A 7 -25.66 -17.10 12.15
CA ILE A 7 -26.05 -17.97 11.04
C ILE A 7 -27.57 -17.78 10.89
N LYS A 8 -27.97 -16.98 9.91
CA LYS A 8 -29.38 -16.74 9.60
C LYS A 8 -29.86 -17.98 8.84
N TYR A 9 -30.70 -18.80 9.46
CA TYR A 9 -31.30 -19.95 8.79
C TYR A 9 -32.20 -19.45 7.65
N PRO A 10 -32.16 -20.10 6.47
CA PRO A 10 -32.94 -19.64 5.35
C PRO A 10 -34.44 -19.78 5.66
N SER A 11 -35.22 -18.77 5.26
CA SER A 11 -36.68 -18.73 5.42
C SER A 11 -37.37 -19.80 4.56
N VAL A 12 -38.65 -20.07 4.81
CA VAL A 12 -39.42 -21.04 3.99
C VAL A 12 -39.42 -20.63 2.51
N ILE A 13 -39.49 -19.33 2.23
CA ILE A 13 -39.42 -18.79 0.87
C ILE A 13 -38.06 -19.11 0.25
N GLU A 14 -36.97 -18.82 0.96
CA GLU A 14 -35.60 -19.06 0.51
C GLU A 14 -35.27 -20.56 0.31
N ARG A 15 -36.01 -21.46 0.97
CA ARG A 15 -35.81 -22.91 0.84
C ARG A 15 -36.60 -23.54 -0.32
N TYR A 16 -37.82 -23.07 -0.57
CA TYR A 16 -38.78 -23.76 -1.45
C TYR A 16 -39.14 -23.00 -2.72
N TYR A 17 -38.85 -21.70 -2.78
CA TYR A 17 -39.19 -20.83 -3.89
C TYR A 17 -37.96 -20.15 -4.49
N THR A 18 -37.96 -20.03 -5.82
CA THR A 18 -37.02 -19.18 -6.55
C THR A 18 -37.71 -17.85 -6.88
N LYS A 19 -37.07 -16.74 -6.54
CA LYS A 19 -37.58 -15.38 -6.79
C LYS A 19 -37.26 -14.93 -8.22
N TYR A 20 -38.27 -14.41 -8.89
CA TYR A 20 -38.15 -13.81 -10.21
C TYR A 20 -38.89 -12.48 -10.25
N TYR A 21 -38.32 -11.48 -10.90
CA TYR A 21 -38.89 -10.15 -10.98
C TYR A 21 -39.33 -9.82 -12.39
N ARG A 22 -40.43 -9.08 -12.48
CA ARG A 22 -40.86 -8.44 -13.73
C ARG A 22 -40.95 -6.95 -13.50
N THR A 23 -40.10 -6.21 -14.19
CA THR A 23 -39.99 -4.76 -14.06
C THR A 23 -40.95 -4.03 -15.00
N ASN A 24 -41.39 -2.84 -14.58
CA ASN A 24 -42.25 -1.93 -15.35
C ASN A 24 -43.48 -2.62 -15.97
N VAL A 25 -44.26 -3.32 -15.15
CA VAL A 25 -45.50 -3.96 -15.59
C VAL A 25 -46.44 -2.90 -16.17
N HIS A 26 -47.11 -3.23 -17.28
CA HIS A 26 -47.99 -2.31 -18.00
C HIS A 26 -47.30 -0.99 -18.46
N SER A 27 -45.98 -1.01 -18.64
CA SER A 27 -45.20 0.19 -19.00
C SER A 27 -45.27 1.32 -17.98
N GLU A 28 -45.69 1.02 -16.75
CA GLU A 28 -45.72 1.95 -15.62
C GLU A 28 -44.38 1.88 -14.87
N THR A 29 -43.74 3.03 -14.65
CA THR A 29 -42.42 3.11 -14.02
C THR A 29 -42.47 2.58 -12.59
N ASN A 30 -41.57 1.65 -12.25
CA ASN A 30 -41.45 1.00 -10.94
C ASN A 30 -42.68 0.16 -10.51
N ASN A 31 -43.62 -0.13 -11.41
CA ASN A 31 -44.71 -1.08 -11.15
C ASN A 31 -44.17 -2.52 -11.26
N ASP A 32 -43.28 -2.88 -10.34
CA ASP A 32 -42.55 -4.13 -10.37
C ASP A 32 -43.30 -5.23 -9.61
N THR A 33 -43.37 -6.42 -10.19
CA THR A 33 -44.01 -7.59 -9.57
C THR A 33 -42.98 -8.70 -9.30
N LEU A 34 -43.22 -9.44 -8.22
CA LEU A 34 -42.44 -10.60 -7.80
C LEU A 34 -43.22 -11.87 -8.13
N VAL A 35 -42.55 -12.82 -8.78
CA VAL A 35 -43.05 -14.16 -9.07
C VAL A 35 -42.22 -15.17 -8.27
N LEU A 36 -42.84 -15.83 -7.32
CA LEU A 36 -42.24 -16.94 -6.57
C LEU A 36 -42.54 -18.25 -7.26
N VAL A 37 -41.51 -18.96 -7.71
CA VAL A 37 -41.65 -20.26 -8.39
C VAL A 37 -41.28 -21.37 -7.41
N HIS A 38 -42.25 -22.20 -7.03
CA HIS A 38 -41.99 -23.39 -6.19
C HIS A 38 -41.33 -24.49 -7.03
N SER A 39 -40.62 -25.40 -6.37
CA SER A 39 -40.11 -26.65 -6.99
C SER A 39 -41.17 -27.50 -7.73
N ASN A 40 -42.46 -27.39 -7.37
CA ASN A 40 -43.58 -28.09 -8.02
C ASN A 40 -44.16 -27.27 -9.20
N ARG A 41 -43.46 -26.20 -9.62
CA ARG A 41 -43.81 -25.27 -10.70
C ARG A 41 -45.08 -24.43 -10.44
N VAL A 42 -45.61 -24.44 -9.23
CA VAL A 42 -46.64 -23.47 -8.82
C VAL A 42 -45.98 -22.09 -8.72
N CYS A 43 -46.60 -21.10 -9.33
CA CYS A 43 -46.11 -19.73 -9.35
C CYS A 43 -47.05 -18.85 -8.54
N VAL A 44 -46.51 -18.11 -7.57
CA VAL A 44 -47.26 -17.14 -6.77
C VAL A 44 -46.84 -15.73 -7.18
N LEU A 45 -47.81 -14.90 -7.55
CA LEU A 45 -47.61 -13.51 -7.94
C LEU A 45 -47.80 -12.60 -6.71
N MET A 46 -46.87 -11.69 -6.50
CA MET A 46 -46.83 -10.73 -5.39
C MET A 46 -46.33 -9.36 -5.89
N LEU A 47 -46.48 -8.32 -5.09
CA LEU A 47 -45.81 -7.05 -5.35
C LEU A 47 -44.30 -7.17 -5.04
N SER A 48 -43.47 -6.49 -5.83
CA SER A 48 -42.04 -6.39 -5.54
C SER A 48 -41.79 -5.52 -4.31
N GLU A 49 -40.77 -5.84 -3.52
CA GLU A 49 -40.31 -5.02 -2.38
C GLU A 49 -39.99 -3.58 -2.78
N ARG A 50 -39.71 -3.32 -4.06
CA ARG A 50 -39.41 -2.00 -4.64
C ARG A 50 -40.64 -1.23 -5.12
N HIS A 51 -41.81 -1.88 -5.21
CA HIS A 51 -43.02 -1.27 -5.73
C HIS A 51 -43.38 -0.01 -4.90
N PRO A 52 -43.81 1.11 -5.53
CA PRO A 52 -44.10 2.38 -4.85
C PRO A 52 -45.00 2.23 -3.62
N ILE A 53 -46.01 1.34 -3.67
CA ILE A 53 -46.91 1.03 -2.55
C ILE A 53 -46.18 0.54 -1.29
N LEU A 54 -45.03 -0.13 -1.44
CA LEU A 54 -44.23 -0.67 -0.32
C LEU A 54 -43.07 0.26 0.08
N THR A 55 -42.43 0.92 -0.89
CA THR A 55 -41.27 1.79 -0.65
C THR A 55 -41.66 3.15 -0.09
N ASN A 56 -42.75 3.71 -0.59
CA ASN A 56 -43.41 4.90 -0.02
C ASN A 56 -44.78 4.42 0.46
N PRO A 57 -45.10 4.39 1.77
CA PRO A 57 -46.36 3.85 2.27
C PRO A 57 -47.55 4.76 1.88
N LEU A 58 -47.92 4.72 0.60
CA LEU A 58 -49.09 5.36 0.03
C LEU A 58 -50.29 4.59 0.54
N LYS A 59 -51.25 5.29 1.14
CA LYS A 59 -52.48 4.66 1.60
C LYS A 59 -53.34 4.27 0.40
N ILE A 60 -53.76 3.00 0.39
CA ILE A 60 -54.58 2.44 -0.69
C ILE A 60 -56.04 2.86 -0.45
N HIS A 61 -56.65 3.49 -1.45
CA HIS A 61 -58.03 3.94 -1.42
C HIS A 61 -59.01 2.79 -1.73
N SER A 62 -58.74 2.03 -2.80
CA SER A 62 -59.59 0.93 -3.25
C SER A 62 -58.83 -0.01 -4.19
N ILE A 63 -59.17 -1.29 -4.17
CA ILE A 63 -58.67 -2.30 -5.11
C ILE A 63 -59.85 -2.86 -5.91
N GLU A 64 -59.77 -2.76 -7.24
CA GLU A 64 -60.77 -3.31 -8.16
C GLU A 64 -60.21 -4.58 -8.81
N SER A 65 -60.95 -5.70 -8.72
CA SER A 65 -60.60 -6.93 -9.44
C SER A 65 -61.16 -6.87 -10.87
N LEU A 66 -60.27 -7.03 -11.86
CA LEU A 66 -60.59 -6.99 -13.29
C LEU A 66 -60.69 -8.39 -13.91
N ALA A 67 -60.47 -9.44 -13.11
CA ALA A 67 -60.51 -10.83 -13.55
C ALA A 67 -61.34 -11.69 -12.58
N SER A 68 -61.95 -12.75 -13.12
CA SER A 68 -62.68 -13.76 -12.35
C SER A 68 -62.06 -15.13 -12.54
N VAL A 69 -62.13 -15.99 -11.53
CA VAL A 69 -61.66 -17.39 -11.61
C VAL A 69 -62.85 -18.33 -11.86
N ASN A 70 -62.69 -19.27 -12.80
CA ASN A 70 -63.70 -20.29 -13.07
C ASN A 70 -63.72 -21.37 -11.96
N GLN A 71 -64.87 -21.56 -11.30
CA GLN A 71 -65.00 -22.42 -10.11
C GLN A 71 -65.19 -23.92 -10.43
N SER A 72 -65.41 -24.29 -11.69
CA SER A 72 -65.57 -25.69 -12.11
C SER A 72 -64.23 -26.40 -12.38
N MET A 73 -63.33 -26.44 -11.38
CA MET A 73 -62.02 -27.08 -11.50
C MET A 73 -62.01 -28.49 -10.89
N SER A 74 -61.56 -29.50 -11.63
CA SER A 74 -61.39 -30.87 -11.09
C SER A 74 -60.07 -31.55 -11.50
N GLY A 75 -59.60 -32.46 -10.63
CA GLY A 75 -58.42 -33.30 -10.84
C GLY A 75 -57.06 -32.62 -10.59
N LYS A 76 -55.99 -33.43 -10.50
CA LYS A 76 -54.59 -33.00 -10.21
C LYS A 76 -54.02 -31.97 -11.20
N SER A 77 -54.59 -31.89 -12.42
CA SER A 77 -54.17 -30.93 -13.46
C SER A 77 -55.05 -29.66 -13.51
N LYS A 78 -55.99 -29.49 -12.56
CA LYS A 78 -56.97 -28.40 -12.51
C LYS A 78 -57.62 -28.13 -13.87
N ARG A 79 -58.21 -29.19 -14.46
CA ARG A 79 -58.88 -29.10 -15.77
C ARG A 79 -60.14 -28.24 -15.58
N GLY A 80 -60.31 -27.20 -16.41
CA GLY A 80 -61.38 -26.21 -16.30
C GLY A 80 -60.93 -24.80 -15.90
N ALA A 81 -59.68 -24.64 -15.41
CA ALA A 81 -59.13 -23.34 -15.07
C ALA A 81 -58.82 -22.47 -16.30
N ASP A 82 -59.07 -21.16 -16.19
CA ASP A 82 -58.82 -20.20 -17.25
C ASP A 82 -57.32 -20.12 -17.58
N TYR A 83 -57.00 -20.26 -18.86
CA TYR A 83 -55.64 -20.16 -19.34
C TYR A 83 -55.33 -18.71 -19.71
N VAL A 84 -54.41 -18.09 -18.98
CA VAL A 84 -54.11 -16.65 -19.03
C VAL A 84 -52.79 -16.39 -19.74
N GLN A 85 -52.76 -15.35 -20.57
CA GLN A 85 -51.56 -14.83 -21.21
C GLN A 85 -50.89 -13.76 -20.34
N PRO A 86 -49.56 -13.55 -20.49
CA PRO A 86 -48.89 -12.40 -19.88
C PRO A 86 -49.57 -11.10 -20.34
N ASN A 87 -49.67 -10.10 -19.45
CA ASN A 87 -50.35 -8.81 -19.64
C ASN A 87 -51.89 -8.82 -19.50
N LYS A 88 -52.54 -9.95 -19.20
CA LYS A 88 -53.96 -9.91 -18.80
C LYS A 88 -54.09 -9.08 -17.52
N LEU A 89 -54.98 -8.10 -17.51
CA LEU A 89 -55.26 -7.26 -16.36
C LEU A 89 -55.87 -8.09 -15.22
N LEU A 90 -55.35 -7.94 -14.00
CA LEU A 90 -55.82 -8.67 -12.82
C LEU A 90 -56.46 -7.73 -11.80
N TYR A 91 -55.72 -6.69 -11.39
CA TYR A 91 -56.20 -5.72 -10.41
C TYR A 91 -55.86 -4.30 -10.84
N ARG A 92 -56.69 -3.37 -10.39
CA ARG A 92 -56.40 -1.94 -10.44
C ARG A 92 -56.40 -1.39 -9.02
N ILE A 93 -55.27 -0.86 -8.58
CA ILE A 93 -55.08 -0.31 -7.24
C ILE A 93 -55.10 1.20 -7.34
N LYS A 94 -56.04 1.85 -6.65
CA LYS A 94 -56.10 3.32 -6.54
C LYS A 94 -55.57 3.75 -5.18
N CYS A 95 -54.66 4.71 -5.17
CA CYS A 95 -54.11 5.31 -3.95
C CYS A 95 -54.78 6.67 -3.67
N ASP A 96 -54.68 7.16 -2.42
CA ASP A 96 -55.29 8.43 -2.01
C ASP A 96 -54.72 9.66 -2.74
N ASN A 97 -53.53 9.54 -3.33
CA ASN A 97 -52.89 10.60 -4.13
C ASN A 97 -53.31 10.58 -5.62
N GLU A 98 -54.44 9.95 -5.94
CA GLU A 98 -54.98 9.73 -7.29
C GLU A 98 -54.09 8.88 -8.22
N GLN A 99 -52.97 8.32 -7.75
CA GLN A 99 -52.17 7.39 -8.54
C GLN A 99 -52.89 6.04 -8.67
N ILE A 100 -52.82 5.48 -9.88
CA ILE A 100 -53.45 4.21 -10.23
C ILE A 100 -52.36 3.25 -10.71
N PHE A 101 -52.23 2.11 -10.06
CA PHE A 101 -51.33 1.03 -10.46
C PHE A 101 -52.14 -0.11 -11.07
N THR A 102 -51.80 -0.49 -12.30
CA THR A 102 -52.46 -1.60 -12.99
C THR A 102 -51.60 -2.85 -12.90
N ILE A 103 -52.11 -3.89 -12.23
CA ILE A 103 -51.37 -5.14 -12.08
C ILE A 103 -51.84 -6.16 -13.12
N CYS A 104 -50.87 -6.72 -13.85
CA CYS A 104 -51.11 -7.69 -14.90
C CYS A 104 -50.54 -9.07 -14.54
N ALA A 105 -51.00 -10.10 -15.24
CA ALA A 105 -50.40 -11.42 -15.20
C ALA A 105 -48.96 -11.37 -15.72
N SER A 106 -47.99 -11.70 -14.87
CA SER A 106 -46.57 -11.69 -15.22
C SER A 106 -46.13 -12.92 -16.02
N ILE A 107 -46.93 -13.99 -16.00
CA ILE A 107 -46.61 -15.30 -16.57
C ILE A 107 -47.80 -15.90 -17.33
N LYS A 108 -47.49 -16.79 -18.28
CA LYS A 108 -48.46 -17.57 -19.02
C LYS A 108 -48.82 -18.87 -18.28
N GLY A 109 -50.08 -19.12 -18.00
CA GLY A 109 -50.49 -20.34 -17.30
C GLY A 109 -51.96 -20.39 -16.90
N ARG A 110 -52.37 -21.48 -16.26
CA ARG A 110 -53.72 -21.60 -15.68
C ARG A 110 -53.82 -20.77 -14.42
N LEU A 111 -54.76 -19.83 -14.39
CA LEU A 111 -55.07 -19.04 -13.20
C LEU A 111 -55.89 -19.89 -12.25
N VAL A 112 -55.35 -20.13 -11.07
CA VAL A 112 -55.93 -21.03 -10.07
C VAL A 112 -56.69 -20.27 -9.01
N GLU A 113 -56.14 -19.13 -8.59
CA GLU A 113 -56.65 -18.38 -7.45
C GLU A 113 -56.34 -16.90 -7.66
N LEU A 114 -57.33 -16.07 -7.36
CA LEU A 114 -57.21 -14.64 -7.16
C LEU A 114 -57.52 -14.39 -5.69
N ASN A 115 -56.67 -13.63 -5.02
CA ASN A 115 -56.86 -13.35 -3.61
C ASN A 115 -57.99 -12.32 -3.42
N ASP A 116 -59.18 -12.76 -3.03
CA ASP A 116 -60.30 -11.84 -2.76
C ASP A 116 -60.15 -11.10 -1.41
N GLU A 117 -59.24 -11.56 -0.53
CA GLU A 117 -59.04 -10.96 0.80
C GLU A 117 -58.36 -9.59 0.73
N ILE A 118 -57.56 -9.31 -0.30
CA ILE A 118 -56.96 -7.97 -0.51
C ILE A 118 -58.03 -6.93 -0.88
N ILE A 119 -59.15 -7.34 -1.46
CA ILE A 119 -60.26 -6.44 -1.79
C ILE A 119 -60.98 -6.03 -0.51
N LYS A 120 -61.16 -6.97 0.42
CA LYS A 120 -61.78 -6.71 1.74
C LYS A 120 -60.83 -5.93 2.66
N THR A 121 -59.54 -6.26 2.61
CA THR A 121 -58.51 -5.69 3.49
C THR A 121 -57.27 -5.26 2.67
N PRO A 122 -57.27 -4.06 2.05
CA PRO A 122 -56.18 -3.59 1.20
C PRO A 122 -54.82 -3.49 1.91
N ASP A 123 -54.82 -3.25 3.23
CA ASP A 123 -53.61 -3.12 4.06
C ASP A 123 -52.74 -4.38 4.06
N LEU A 124 -53.29 -5.55 3.71
CA LEU A 124 -52.55 -6.82 3.63
C LEU A 124 -51.37 -6.75 2.64
N LEU A 125 -51.50 -5.95 1.57
CA LEU A 125 -50.43 -5.74 0.60
C LEU A 125 -49.20 -5.10 1.26
N GLN A 126 -49.40 -4.20 2.23
CA GLN A 126 -48.31 -3.50 2.93
C GLN A 126 -47.82 -4.25 4.17
N GLN A 127 -48.72 -4.86 4.95
CA GLN A 127 -48.37 -5.51 6.21
C GLN A 127 -47.70 -6.88 6.01
N LYS A 128 -48.16 -7.66 5.02
CA LYS A 128 -47.66 -9.02 4.76
C LYS A 128 -47.47 -9.29 3.25
N PRO A 129 -46.61 -8.51 2.54
CA PRO A 129 -46.45 -8.60 1.08
C PRO A 129 -45.99 -9.98 0.59
N GLN A 130 -45.21 -10.70 1.40
CA GLN A 130 -44.66 -12.03 1.06
C GLN A 130 -45.40 -13.18 1.74
N GLY A 131 -46.60 -12.93 2.27
CA GLY A 131 -47.43 -13.92 2.94
C GLY A 131 -48.87 -13.84 2.47
N GLU A 132 -49.76 -13.36 3.34
CA GLU A 132 -51.20 -13.24 3.08
C GLU A 132 -51.54 -12.18 2.01
N GLY A 133 -50.64 -11.24 1.72
CA GLY A 133 -50.79 -10.21 0.68
C GLY A 133 -50.43 -10.68 -0.75
N TYR A 134 -50.49 -11.98 -1.06
CA TYR A 134 -50.27 -12.45 -2.42
C TYR A 134 -51.42 -12.03 -3.35
N LEU A 135 -51.16 -11.91 -4.65
CA LEU A 135 -52.14 -11.39 -5.61
C LEU A 135 -52.89 -12.51 -6.34
N ALA A 136 -52.14 -13.48 -6.88
CA ALA A 136 -52.67 -14.55 -7.70
C ALA A 136 -51.76 -15.79 -7.71
N ILE A 137 -52.33 -16.96 -7.97
CA ILE A 137 -51.61 -18.23 -8.10
C ILE A 137 -51.82 -18.81 -9.51
N PHE A 138 -50.72 -19.21 -10.14
CA PHE A 138 -50.71 -19.77 -11.49
C PHE A 138 -50.06 -21.16 -11.52
N ILE A 139 -50.55 -21.99 -12.44
CA ILE A 139 -49.91 -23.27 -12.80
C ILE A 139 -49.61 -23.27 -14.31
N PRO A 140 -48.33 -23.05 -14.71
CA PRO A 140 -47.91 -23.12 -16.10
C PRO A 140 -47.84 -24.58 -16.61
N SER A 141 -47.98 -24.76 -17.92
CA SER A 141 -47.63 -26.03 -18.59
C SER A 141 -46.12 -26.25 -18.56
N LEU A 142 -45.67 -27.49 -18.76
CA LEU A 142 -44.24 -27.83 -18.76
C LEU A 142 -43.43 -26.98 -19.76
N LYS A 143 -43.96 -26.77 -20.98
CA LYS A 143 -43.33 -25.96 -22.04
C LYS A 143 -43.36 -24.46 -21.74
N ASP A 144 -44.47 -23.96 -21.19
CA ASP A 144 -44.62 -22.53 -20.92
C ASP A 144 -43.85 -22.10 -19.67
N GLY A 145 -43.62 -22.99 -18.71
CA GLY A 145 -42.79 -22.72 -17.54
C GLY A 145 -41.40 -22.24 -17.91
N GLU A 146 -40.70 -22.95 -18.80
CA GLU A 146 -39.35 -22.57 -19.26
C GLU A 146 -39.35 -21.27 -20.07
N ASN A 147 -40.37 -21.05 -20.91
CA ASN A 147 -40.49 -19.82 -21.69
C ASN A 147 -40.82 -18.61 -20.82
N ASN A 148 -41.62 -18.78 -19.77
CA ASN A 148 -41.91 -17.71 -18.80
C ASN A 148 -40.64 -17.25 -18.07
N LEU A 149 -39.73 -18.16 -17.72
CA LEU A 149 -38.49 -17.81 -17.02
C LEU A 149 -37.57 -16.92 -17.85
N LYS A 150 -37.60 -17.02 -19.18
CA LYS A 150 -36.81 -16.14 -20.07
C LYS A 150 -37.28 -14.68 -20.07
N LEU A 151 -38.53 -14.44 -19.68
CA LEU A 151 -39.14 -13.11 -19.62
C LEU A 151 -38.96 -12.43 -18.25
N LEU A 152 -38.38 -13.13 -17.28
CA LEU A 152 -38.24 -12.68 -15.90
C LEU A 152 -36.76 -12.50 -15.53
N VAL A 153 -36.46 -11.53 -14.69
CA VAL A 153 -35.11 -11.21 -14.23
C VAL A 153 -34.84 -11.88 -12.87
N THR A 154 -33.63 -12.39 -12.67
CA THR A 154 -33.22 -12.96 -11.37
C THR A 154 -32.64 -11.90 -10.44
N GLU A 155 -32.68 -12.15 -9.13
CA GLU A 155 -32.12 -11.27 -8.09
C GLU A 155 -30.63 -10.93 -8.32
N GLN A 156 -29.88 -11.80 -9.01
CA GLN A 156 -28.46 -11.60 -9.32
C GLN A 156 -28.20 -10.63 -10.48
N ASP A 157 -29.15 -10.47 -11.41
CA ASP A 157 -28.99 -9.60 -12.57
C ASP A 157 -29.41 -8.14 -12.28
N GLU A 158 -30.24 -7.88 -11.27
CA GLU A 158 -30.62 -6.52 -10.85
C GLU A 158 -29.48 -5.74 -10.15
N VAL A 159 -28.62 -6.42 -9.40
CA VAL A 159 -27.49 -5.78 -8.67
C VAL A 159 -26.41 -5.26 -9.64
N LYS A 160 -26.39 -5.75 -10.89
CA LYS A 160 -25.47 -5.28 -11.94
C LYS A 160 -25.79 -3.89 -12.51
N SER A 161 -26.84 -3.20 -12.04
CA SER A 161 -27.28 -1.92 -12.64
C SER A 161 -26.56 -0.66 -12.13
N MET A 162 -25.62 -0.75 -11.18
CA MET A 162 -24.70 0.38 -10.92
C MET A 162 -23.56 0.34 -11.93
N GLY A 163 -23.63 1.20 -12.96
CA GLY A 163 -22.56 1.34 -13.94
C GLY A 163 -21.29 1.92 -13.31
N TRP A 164 -20.12 1.59 -13.86
CA TRP A 164 -18.83 2.18 -13.45
C TRP A 164 -18.78 3.73 -13.62
N GLU A 165 -19.75 4.27 -14.35
CA GLU A 165 -19.96 5.71 -14.56
C GLU A 165 -20.50 6.42 -13.30
N ASP A 166 -21.23 5.69 -12.45
CA ASP A 166 -21.88 6.19 -11.24
C ASP A 166 -21.08 5.87 -9.96
N LEU A 167 -19.81 5.50 -10.11
CA LEU A 167 -18.96 5.20 -8.97
C LEU A 167 -18.77 6.46 -8.10
N PRO A 168 -18.93 6.37 -6.77
CA PRO A 168 -18.71 7.50 -5.87
C PRO A 168 -17.33 8.13 -6.05
N THR A 169 -17.27 9.47 -5.99
CA THR A 169 -16.03 10.25 -6.20
C THR A 169 -14.90 9.84 -5.27
N ILE A 170 -15.19 9.47 -4.02
CA ILE A 170 -14.21 9.02 -3.03
C ILE A 170 -13.46 7.76 -3.50
N LEU A 171 -14.18 6.80 -4.09
CA LEU A 171 -13.57 5.58 -4.62
C LEU A 171 -12.80 5.87 -5.92
N LEU A 172 -13.30 6.78 -6.75
CA LEU A 172 -12.56 7.22 -7.95
C LEU A 172 -11.26 7.94 -7.58
N GLU A 173 -11.25 8.78 -6.55
CA GLU A 173 -10.03 9.44 -6.05
C GLU A 173 -9.01 8.42 -5.56
N GLU A 174 -9.44 7.38 -4.83
CA GLU A 174 -8.58 6.28 -4.39
C GLU A 174 -8.01 5.52 -5.60
N ILE A 175 -8.83 5.19 -6.59
CA ILE A 175 -8.36 4.54 -7.84
C ILE A 175 -7.33 5.43 -8.55
N PHE A 176 -7.62 6.72 -8.73
CA PHE A 176 -6.71 7.65 -9.40
C PHE A 176 -5.41 7.85 -8.61
N SER A 177 -5.43 7.71 -7.28
CA SER A 177 -4.22 7.81 -6.45
C SER A 177 -3.18 6.75 -6.82
N TYR A 178 -3.61 5.56 -7.26
CA TYR A 178 -2.74 4.47 -7.70
C TYR A 178 -2.23 4.62 -9.15
N LEU A 179 -2.84 5.50 -9.95
CA LEU A 179 -2.51 5.69 -11.36
C LEU A 179 -1.38 6.71 -11.54
N SER A 180 -0.54 6.51 -12.57
CA SER A 180 0.40 7.55 -13.02
C SER A 180 -0.32 8.68 -13.74
N LEU A 181 0.33 9.85 -13.87
CA LEU A 181 -0.26 11.04 -14.50
C LEU A 181 -0.86 10.75 -15.88
N THR A 182 -0.15 9.98 -16.71
CA THR A 182 -0.61 9.58 -18.05
C THR A 182 -1.86 8.72 -17.99
N HIS A 183 -1.92 7.75 -17.06
CA HIS A 183 -3.09 6.88 -16.90
C HIS A 183 -4.28 7.62 -16.29
N ARG A 184 -4.05 8.60 -15.41
CA ARG A 184 -5.11 9.49 -14.91
C ARG A 184 -5.76 10.28 -16.05
N TYR A 185 -4.95 10.75 -17.01
CA TYR A 185 -5.48 11.43 -18.20
C TYR A 185 -6.32 10.47 -19.06
N TYR A 186 -5.85 9.26 -19.34
CA TYR A 186 -6.67 8.30 -20.10
C TYR A 186 -7.95 7.89 -19.35
N ALA A 187 -7.88 7.70 -18.04
CA ALA A 187 -9.05 7.43 -17.20
C ALA A 187 -10.05 8.60 -17.24
N SER A 188 -9.58 9.85 -17.26
CA SER A 188 -10.46 11.02 -17.33
C SER A 188 -11.20 11.17 -18.67
N GLN A 189 -10.79 10.43 -19.71
CA GLN A 189 -11.47 10.41 -21.01
C GLN A 189 -12.60 9.37 -21.09
N VAL A 190 -12.82 8.56 -20.05
CA VAL A 190 -13.82 7.49 -20.06
C VAL A 190 -15.24 8.04 -20.00
N CYS A 191 -15.54 8.90 -19.02
CA CYS A 191 -16.84 9.53 -18.86
C CYS A 191 -16.73 10.87 -18.11
N ARG A 192 -17.84 11.62 -18.05
CA ARG A 192 -17.89 12.95 -17.43
C ARG A 192 -17.55 12.91 -15.93
N THR A 193 -18.08 11.95 -15.18
CA THR A 193 -17.81 11.81 -13.74
C THR A 193 -16.31 11.63 -13.47
N TRP A 194 -15.64 10.80 -14.28
CA TRP A 194 -14.21 10.56 -14.16
C TRP A 194 -13.38 11.78 -14.58
N TYR A 195 -13.87 12.55 -15.56
CA TYR A 195 -13.29 13.83 -15.93
C TYR A 195 -13.37 14.86 -14.79
N GLU A 196 -14.51 14.96 -14.12
CA GLU A 196 -14.68 15.87 -12.97
C GLU A 196 -13.74 15.48 -11.82
N VAL A 197 -13.61 14.18 -11.53
CA VAL A 197 -12.67 13.66 -10.51
C VAL A 197 -11.22 13.99 -10.88
N PHE A 198 -10.82 13.95 -12.14
CA PHE A 198 -9.46 14.34 -12.56
C PHE A 198 -9.09 15.77 -12.15
N HIS A 199 -10.06 16.65 -11.92
CA HIS A 199 -9.82 17.99 -11.41
C HIS A 199 -9.79 18.11 -9.88
N SER A 200 -10.13 17.05 -9.14
CA SER A 200 -10.08 17.02 -7.67
C SER A 200 -8.67 17.27 -7.12
N PRO A 201 -8.50 18.11 -6.08
CA PRO A 201 -7.20 18.47 -5.52
C PRO A 201 -6.40 17.29 -4.98
N ILE A 202 -7.07 16.28 -4.42
CA ILE A 202 -6.45 15.16 -3.70
C ILE A 202 -5.50 14.37 -4.61
N ILE A 203 -5.89 14.21 -5.88
CA ILE A 203 -5.12 13.47 -6.88
C ILE A 203 -3.81 14.21 -7.22
N TRP A 204 -3.77 15.53 -7.06
CA TRP A 204 -2.63 16.39 -7.43
C TRP A 204 -1.72 16.74 -6.26
N HIS A 205 -1.98 16.20 -5.05
CA HIS A 205 -1.13 16.43 -3.89
C HIS A 205 0.33 16.01 -4.11
N THR A 206 0.56 14.90 -4.82
CA THR A 206 1.91 14.42 -5.13
C THR A 206 2.22 14.64 -6.60
N PHE A 207 3.21 15.50 -6.88
CA PHE A 207 3.75 15.71 -8.21
C PHE A 207 5.13 15.06 -8.32
N ILE A 208 5.29 14.19 -9.32
CA ILE A 208 6.53 13.45 -9.57
C ILE A 208 7.05 13.87 -10.94
N PHE A 209 8.26 14.44 -11.00
CA PHE A 209 8.98 14.69 -12.24
C PHE A 209 9.92 13.52 -12.52
N ASP A 210 9.65 12.77 -13.59
CA ASP A 210 10.35 11.52 -13.95
C ASP A 210 11.13 11.61 -15.28
N GLY A 211 11.26 12.80 -15.86
CA GLY A 211 11.92 13.03 -17.16
C GLY A 211 11.07 12.64 -18.38
N LEU A 212 9.92 12.00 -18.18
CA LEU A 212 8.96 11.68 -19.24
C LEU A 212 7.86 12.73 -19.32
N ILE A 213 7.44 13.25 -18.17
CA ILE A 213 6.38 14.25 -18.08
C ILE A 213 6.85 15.57 -18.70
N PHE A 214 5.94 16.22 -19.44
CA PHE A 214 6.18 17.46 -20.19
C PHE A 214 7.27 17.40 -21.26
N THR A 215 7.86 16.25 -21.59
CA THR A 215 8.86 16.16 -22.65
C THR A 215 8.27 15.85 -24.02
N ARG A 216 9.03 16.17 -25.08
CA ARG A 216 8.79 15.75 -26.47
C ARG A 216 10.05 15.06 -27.00
N LYS A 217 9.88 14.10 -27.91
CA LYS A 217 11.00 13.51 -28.63
C LYS A 217 11.52 14.52 -29.66
N LYS A 218 12.82 14.80 -29.65
CA LYS A 218 13.53 15.56 -30.67
C LYS A 218 14.70 14.69 -31.15
N PHE A 219 14.89 14.63 -32.46
CA PHE A 219 16.06 13.95 -33.02
C PHE A 219 17.24 14.92 -33.04
N ASN A 220 18.34 14.51 -32.41
CA ASN A 220 19.64 15.17 -32.47
C ASN A 220 20.58 14.34 -33.35
N LEU A 221 21.30 14.99 -34.26
CA LEU A 221 22.15 14.33 -35.26
C LEU A 221 23.25 13.47 -34.63
N TYR A 222 23.81 13.90 -33.49
CA TYR A 222 24.94 13.23 -32.82
C TYR A 222 24.54 12.26 -31.71
N ARG A 223 23.37 12.46 -31.08
CA ARG A 223 22.92 11.69 -29.91
C ARG A 223 21.63 10.89 -30.15
N GLY A 224 21.08 10.96 -31.36
CA GLY A 224 19.84 10.27 -31.73
C GLY A 224 18.59 10.92 -31.13
N TYR A 225 17.56 10.12 -30.87
CA TYR A 225 16.31 10.62 -30.28
C TYR A 225 16.48 10.93 -28.79
N GLU A 226 16.41 12.22 -28.45
CA GLU A 226 16.43 12.70 -27.08
C GLU A 226 15.04 13.22 -26.68
N ARG A 227 14.79 13.25 -25.38
CA ARG A 227 13.61 13.90 -24.81
C ARG A 227 13.99 15.29 -24.33
N ILE A 228 13.23 16.28 -24.78
CA ILE A 228 13.42 17.68 -24.39
C ILE A 228 12.17 18.20 -23.71
N LEU A 229 12.35 18.91 -22.61
CA LEU A 229 11.28 19.58 -21.88
C LEU A 229 10.52 20.55 -22.80
N ASN A 230 9.20 20.42 -22.82
CA ASN A 230 8.32 21.37 -23.50
C ASN A 230 7.88 22.43 -22.50
N LEU A 231 8.58 23.56 -22.52
CA LEU A 231 8.34 24.70 -21.61
C LEU A 231 6.88 25.17 -21.64
N TYR A 232 6.25 25.20 -22.82
CA TYR A 232 4.84 25.61 -22.95
C TYR A 232 3.89 24.71 -22.15
N ARG A 233 4.16 23.39 -22.08
CA ARG A 233 3.32 22.46 -21.29
C ARG A 233 3.46 22.75 -19.79
N VAL A 234 4.67 23.03 -19.31
CA VAL A 234 4.92 23.39 -17.91
C VAL A 234 4.24 24.72 -17.57
N GLN A 235 4.39 25.75 -18.41
CA GLN A 235 3.74 27.06 -18.21
C GLN A 235 2.21 26.97 -18.13
N ARG A 236 1.58 26.07 -18.88
CA ARG A 236 0.13 25.84 -18.79
C ARG A 236 -0.29 25.04 -17.56
N TYR A 237 0.61 24.20 -17.05
CA TYR A 237 0.35 23.33 -15.91
C TYR A 237 0.42 24.10 -14.60
N LEU A 238 1.49 24.86 -14.38
CA LEU A 238 1.77 25.50 -13.08
C LEU A 238 0.61 26.36 -12.56
N PRO A 239 0.03 27.31 -13.32
CA PRO A 239 -1.06 28.16 -12.83
C PRO A 239 -2.33 27.39 -12.44
N ARG A 240 -2.54 26.21 -13.03
CA ARG A 240 -3.76 25.41 -12.82
C ARG A 240 -3.65 24.45 -11.64
N LYS A 241 -2.44 24.01 -11.31
CA LYS A 241 -2.23 22.87 -10.41
C LYS A 241 -1.25 23.14 -9.27
N SER A 242 -0.43 24.20 -9.32
CA SER A 242 0.58 24.49 -8.28
C SER A 242 -0.02 24.57 -6.88
N ARG A 243 -1.19 25.19 -6.76
CA ARG A 243 -1.92 25.37 -5.50
C ARG A 243 -2.32 24.08 -4.80
N TYR A 244 -2.36 22.95 -5.50
CA TYR A 244 -2.73 21.67 -4.92
C TYR A 244 -1.52 20.80 -4.56
N ILE A 245 -0.30 21.20 -4.94
CA ILE A 245 0.89 20.38 -4.75
C ILE A 245 1.31 20.46 -3.28
N LYS A 246 1.34 19.31 -2.63
CA LYS A 246 1.85 19.11 -1.27
C LYS A 246 3.24 18.48 -1.25
N GLN A 247 3.52 17.63 -2.22
CA GLN A 247 4.77 16.91 -2.35
C GLN A 247 5.32 17.09 -3.77
N LEU A 248 6.55 17.58 -3.87
CA LEU A 248 7.28 17.73 -5.13
C LEU A 248 8.48 16.77 -5.13
N ILE A 249 8.44 15.77 -6.01
CA ILE A 249 9.47 14.73 -6.11
C ILE A 249 10.13 14.81 -7.48
N ILE A 250 11.44 15.10 -7.50
CA ILE A 250 12.29 15.04 -8.69
C ILE A 250 13.07 13.74 -8.65
N LYS A 251 12.70 12.80 -9.52
CA LYS A 251 13.37 11.51 -9.65
C LYS A 251 14.76 11.67 -10.28
N PRO A 252 15.66 10.68 -10.11
CA PRO A 252 16.94 10.66 -10.82
C PRO A 252 16.71 10.54 -12.32
N ILE A 253 16.93 11.63 -13.06
CA ILE A 253 16.78 11.74 -14.51
C ILE A 253 18.18 11.92 -15.15
N PRO A 254 18.54 11.15 -16.19
CA PRO A 254 19.84 11.28 -16.85
C PRO A 254 19.96 12.57 -17.66
N GLU A 255 18.87 13.07 -18.24
CA GLU A 255 18.85 14.35 -18.96
C GLU A 255 18.79 15.55 -17.99
N TYR A 256 19.93 15.87 -17.38
CA TYR A 256 20.06 16.95 -16.38
C TYR A 256 19.60 18.32 -16.89
N HIS A 257 19.75 18.61 -18.19
CA HIS A 257 19.25 19.86 -18.79
C HIS A 257 17.75 20.06 -18.57
N ASN A 258 16.94 19.01 -18.79
CA ASN A 258 15.50 19.09 -18.58
C ASN A 258 15.13 19.36 -17.13
N MET A 259 15.91 18.80 -16.19
CA MET A 259 15.74 19.03 -14.76
C MET A 259 16.11 20.48 -14.40
N CYS A 260 17.24 21.00 -14.88
CA CYS A 260 17.64 22.39 -14.64
C CYS A 260 16.62 23.38 -15.21
N ASP A 261 16.18 23.17 -16.46
CA ASP A 261 15.15 23.99 -17.09
C ASP A 261 13.84 23.95 -16.30
N PHE A 262 13.46 22.77 -15.80
CA PHE A 262 12.26 22.63 -14.96
C PHE A 262 12.38 23.37 -13.64
N LEU A 263 13.52 23.27 -12.94
CA LEU A 263 13.80 24.01 -11.71
C LEU A 263 13.76 25.52 -11.95
N ASP A 264 14.40 26.01 -13.01
CA ASP A 264 14.36 27.43 -13.40
C ASP A 264 12.94 27.92 -13.65
N MET A 265 12.12 27.12 -14.34
CA MET A 265 10.72 27.45 -14.58
C MET A 265 9.92 27.55 -13.29
N LEU A 266 10.15 26.65 -12.32
CA LEU A 266 9.50 26.70 -11.03
C LEU A 266 9.93 27.95 -10.25
N THR A 267 11.23 28.21 -10.17
CA THR A 267 11.80 29.38 -9.49
C THR A 267 11.25 30.68 -10.08
N ASN A 268 11.26 30.82 -11.41
CA ASN A 268 10.71 32.00 -12.08
C ASN A 268 9.21 32.15 -11.85
N PHE A 269 8.46 31.04 -11.85
CA PHE A 269 7.03 31.05 -11.54
C PHE A 269 6.76 31.51 -10.10
N ILE A 270 7.60 31.11 -9.14
CA ILE A 270 7.52 31.58 -7.76
C ILE A 270 7.74 33.09 -7.70
N HIS A 271 8.86 33.59 -8.22
CA HIS A 271 9.19 35.02 -8.20
C HIS A 271 8.14 35.90 -8.89
N HIS A 272 7.54 35.42 -10.00
CA HIS A 272 6.49 36.17 -10.70
C HIS A 272 5.19 36.30 -9.88
N HIS A 273 4.86 35.33 -9.04
CA HIS A 273 3.61 35.31 -8.26
C HIS A 273 3.78 35.75 -6.80
N GLU A 274 5.02 35.83 -6.31
CA GLU A 274 5.37 36.15 -4.92
C GLU A 274 4.76 37.48 -4.41
N GLN A 275 4.58 38.47 -5.29
CA GLN A 275 4.00 39.76 -4.91
C GLN A 275 2.50 39.72 -4.60
N ASN A 276 1.77 38.73 -5.14
CA ASN A 276 0.31 38.65 -5.00
C ASN A 276 -0.12 37.52 -4.08
N ASP A 277 0.38 36.30 -4.33
CA ASP A 277 0.00 35.09 -3.60
C ASP A 277 1.05 34.00 -3.87
N TYR A 278 1.56 33.36 -2.83
CA TYR A 278 2.59 32.34 -2.98
C TYR A 278 2.02 31.13 -3.75
N PRO A 279 2.63 30.70 -4.87
CA PRO A 279 2.00 29.72 -5.76
C PRO A 279 1.93 28.30 -5.22
N PHE A 280 2.64 27.99 -4.14
CA PHE A 280 2.74 26.67 -3.51
C PHE A 280 2.34 26.68 -2.03
N PRO A 281 1.13 27.14 -1.66
CA PRO A 281 0.74 27.38 -0.27
C PRO A 281 0.71 26.14 0.63
N TYR A 282 0.64 24.93 0.03
CA TYR A 282 0.55 23.66 0.77
C TYR A 282 1.75 22.75 0.56
N LEU A 283 2.84 23.24 -0.05
CA LEU A 283 4.03 22.43 -0.31
C LEU A 283 4.74 22.13 1.01
N ASP A 284 4.52 20.93 1.53
CA ASP A 284 5.10 20.44 2.78
C ASP A 284 6.38 19.62 2.53
N GLU A 285 6.52 18.99 1.35
CA GLU A 285 7.60 18.03 1.06
C GLU A 285 8.29 18.30 -0.27
N PHE A 286 9.62 18.40 -0.23
CA PHE A 286 10.46 18.43 -1.42
C PHE A 286 11.46 17.27 -1.39
N SER A 287 11.54 16.53 -2.49
CA SER A 287 12.46 15.42 -2.65
C SER A 287 13.23 15.52 -3.95
N PHE A 288 14.55 15.52 -3.83
CA PHE A 288 15.48 15.53 -4.95
C PHE A 288 16.46 14.37 -4.81
N THR A 289 16.60 13.58 -5.87
CA THR A 289 17.64 12.55 -5.94
C THR A 289 18.35 12.68 -7.28
N PHE A 290 19.66 12.90 -7.23
CA PHE A 290 20.44 13.07 -8.43
C PHE A 290 20.65 11.74 -9.16
N HIS A 291 20.66 11.78 -10.51
CA HIS A 291 21.00 10.62 -11.30
C HIS A 291 22.52 10.46 -11.40
N VAL A 292 23.06 9.49 -10.70
CA VAL A 292 24.50 9.22 -10.74
C VAL A 292 24.87 8.47 -12.02
N LEU A 293 25.63 9.14 -12.89
CA LEU A 293 26.22 8.50 -14.07
C LEU A 293 27.29 7.51 -13.62
N LYS A 294 27.17 6.27 -14.06
CA LYS A 294 28.06 5.17 -13.71
C LYS A 294 28.70 4.60 -14.97
N LEU A 295 30.03 4.61 -15.01
CA LEU A 295 30.82 3.84 -15.98
C LEU A 295 31.49 2.66 -15.28
N ILE A 296 31.48 1.51 -15.95
CA ILE A 296 32.19 0.29 -15.52
C ILE A 296 33.51 0.27 -16.29
N ASN A 297 34.63 0.07 -15.59
CA ASN A 297 35.98 0.09 -16.19
C ASN A 297 36.29 -1.10 -17.14
N ASP A 298 35.33 -1.98 -17.46
CA ASP A 298 35.64 -3.26 -18.12
C ASP A 298 35.79 -3.18 -19.66
N ASP A 299 35.52 -2.04 -20.30
CA ASP A 299 35.63 -1.85 -21.76
C ASP A 299 36.63 -0.73 -22.12
N GLU A 300 37.94 -0.99 -21.96
CA GLU A 300 39.01 -0.08 -22.42
C GLU A 300 39.08 0.08 -23.95
N ASN A 301 38.30 -0.69 -24.72
CA ASN A 301 38.42 -0.78 -26.19
C ASN A 301 37.27 -0.17 -27.00
N ASN A 302 36.33 0.56 -26.38
CA ASN A 302 35.19 1.10 -27.12
C ASN A 302 35.33 2.61 -27.40
N PRO A 303 35.64 3.03 -28.65
CA PRO A 303 36.02 4.41 -28.99
C PRO A 303 34.88 5.44 -28.84
N GLU A 304 33.62 5.02 -28.77
CA GLU A 304 32.49 5.93 -28.46
C GLU A 304 32.55 6.44 -27.01
N HIS A 305 33.20 5.71 -26.10
CA HIS A 305 33.38 6.18 -24.74
C HIS A 305 34.40 7.31 -24.64
N PHE A 306 35.44 7.31 -25.50
CA PHE A 306 36.56 8.28 -25.50
C PHE A 306 36.09 9.74 -25.64
N HIS A 307 34.96 9.98 -26.31
CA HIS A 307 34.40 11.32 -26.46
C HIS A 307 33.63 11.83 -25.23
N ALA A 308 33.08 10.94 -24.39
CA ALA A 308 32.49 11.33 -23.10
C ALA A 308 33.55 11.63 -22.03
N TYR A 309 34.77 11.09 -22.17
CA TYR A 309 35.89 11.31 -21.24
C TYR A 309 36.40 12.75 -21.19
N ASN A 310 36.24 13.53 -22.27
CA ASN A 310 36.74 14.91 -22.35
C ASN A 310 35.72 15.99 -21.95
N GLU A 311 34.45 15.63 -21.68
CA GLU A 311 33.41 16.61 -21.30
C GLU A 311 33.20 16.75 -19.77
N TYR A 312 33.69 15.82 -18.94
CA TYR A 312 33.39 15.81 -17.48
C TYR A 312 34.64 15.52 -16.62
N PRO A 313 35.43 16.54 -16.23
CA PRO A 313 36.71 16.37 -15.52
C PRO A 313 36.60 15.93 -14.04
N ASN A 314 35.40 15.86 -13.47
CA ASN A 314 35.18 15.71 -12.01
C ASN A 314 34.62 14.32 -11.63
N ALA A 315 35.26 13.24 -12.10
CA ALA A 315 34.87 11.89 -11.73
C ALA A 315 35.55 11.42 -10.43
N PHE A 316 34.80 10.86 -9.48
CA PHE A 316 35.34 10.14 -8.34
C PHE A 316 35.18 8.62 -8.51
N ILE A 317 36.09 7.85 -7.93
CA ILE A 317 36.16 6.39 -8.08
C ILE A 317 35.66 5.71 -6.81
N ARG A 318 34.76 4.73 -6.93
CA ARG A 318 34.43 3.78 -5.84
C ARG A 318 34.47 2.35 -6.37
N GLY A 319 35.40 1.56 -5.85
CA GLY A 319 35.69 0.23 -6.39
C GLY A 319 36.10 0.31 -7.87
N ASN A 320 35.53 -0.53 -8.73
CA ASN A 320 35.81 -0.56 -10.17
C ASN A 320 34.92 0.39 -11.01
N LYS A 321 34.25 1.35 -10.37
CA LYS A 321 33.27 2.23 -11.02
C LYS A 321 33.69 3.69 -10.89
N ARG A 322 33.49 4.46 -11.97
CA ARG A 322 33.63 5.91 -12.00
C ARG A 322 32.26 6.57 -11.91
N TYR A 323 32.15 7.55 -11.02
CA TYR A 323 30.96 8.32 -10.76
C TYR A 323 31.24 9.80 -11.01
N TYR A 324 30.30 10.51 -11.60
CA TYR A 324 30.43 11.93 -11.90
C TYR A 324 29.59 12.73 -10.90
N GLY A 325 30.22 13.65 -10.16
CA GLY A 325 29.56 14.45 -9.13
C GLY A 325 28.68 15.56 -9.69
N THR A 326 27.81 16.12 -8.85
CA THR A 326 27.06 17.35 -9.16
C THR A 326 27.88 18.56 -8.75
N GLY A 327 27.91 19.56 -9.62
CA GLY A 327 28.58 20.83 -9.36
C GLY A 327 28.21 21.85 -10.41
N GLY A 328 28.53 23.12 -10.16
CA GLY A 328 28.26 24.21 -11.10
C GLY A 328 26.77 24.48 -11.28
N THR A 329 26.28 24.42 -12.52
CA THR A 329 24.94 24.90 -12.91
C THR A 329 23.80 24.16 -12.22
N ILE A 330 23.92 22.84 -12.02
CA ILE A 330 22.88 22.04 -11.35
C ILE A 330 22.68 22.51 -9.92
N LEU A 331 23.77 22.65 -9.17
CA LEU A 331 23.73 23.13 -7.80
C LEU A 331 23.19 24.55 -7.74
N GLU A 332 23.64 25.43 -8.64
CA GLU A 332 23.15 26.82 -8.71
C GLU A 332 21.62 26.87 -8.95
N LYS A 333 21.09 26.06 -9.86
CA LYS A 333 19.64 26.02 -10.13
C LYS A 333 18.85 25.45 -8.97
N LEU A 334 19.34 24.36 -8.37
CA LEU A 334 18.72 23.74 -7.21
C LEU A 334 18.68 24.71 -6.03
N ARG A 335 19.81 25.38 -5.79
CA ARG A 335 19.99 26.39 -4.75
C ARG A 335 18.98 27.53 -4.91
N LYS A 336 18.94 28.18 -6.09
CA LYS A 336 17.92 29.20 -6.42
C LYS A 336 16.47 28.73 -6.25
N PHE A 337 16.20 27.45 -6.49
CA PHE A 337 14.88 26.90 -6.23
C PHE A 337 14.61 26.77 -4.73
N ILE A 338 15.51 26.17 -3.96
CA ILE A 338 15.39 26.02 -2.49
C ILE A 338 15.24 27.39 -1.81
N SER A 339 16.00 28.40 -2.26
CA SER A 339 15.88 29.78 -1.76
C SER A 339 14.51 30.42 -2.02
N SER A 340 13.70 29.87 -2.93
CA SER A 340 12.35 30.38 -3.24
C SER A 340 11.23 29.59 -2.54
N VAL A 341 11.54 28.42 -2.00
CA VAL A 341 10.55 27.55 -1.34
C VAL A 341 10.46 27.89 0.15
N ARG A 342 9.22 27.95 0.66
CA ARG A 342 8.93 28.36 2.05
C ARG A 342 8.17 27.28 2.81
N SER A 343 8.38 27.24 4.12
CA SER A 343 7.59 26.45 5.08
C SER A 343 7.57 24.94 4.84
N LEU A 344 8.68 24.36 4.34
CA LEU A 344 8.80 22.91 4.19
C LEU A 344 8.82 22.20 5.54
N LYS A 345 8.13 21.06 5.61
CA LYS A 345 8.15 20.14 6.77
C LYS A 345 9.06 18.94 6.54
N ARG A 346 9.21 18.52 5.28
CA ARG A 346 10.03 17.36 4.89
C ARG A 346 10.94 17.70 3.73
N PHE A 347 12.22 17.39 3.87
CA PHE A 347 13.21 17.68 2.85
C PHE A 347 14.07 16.43 2.59
N HIS A 348 14.19 16.04 1.32
CA HIS A 348 15.07 14.94 0.89
C HIS A 348 16.04 15.44 -0.18
N LEU A 349 17.32 15.23 0.06
CA LEU A 349 18.39 15.63 -0.84
C LEU A 349 19.44 14.53 -0.92
N ASN A 350 19.40 13.77 -2.01
CA ASN A 350 20.18 12.56 -2.15
C ASN A 350 21.12 12.63 -3.37
N ASP A 351 22.31 12.04 -3.21
CA ASP A 351 23.27 11.72 -4.27
C ASP A 351 23.91 12.93 -4.99
N LEU A 352 24.12 14.05 -4.29
CA LEU A 352 24.78 15.23 -4.88
C LEU A 352 26.30 15.03 -5.10
N PHE A 353 27.01 14.37 -4.20
CA PHE A 353 28.47 14.17 -4.27
C PHE A 353 29.28 15.46 -4.51
N LEU A 354 29.03 16.50 -3.72
CA LEU A 354 29.81 17.75 -3.77
C LEU A 354 31.27 17.50 -3.37
N ALA A 355 32.19 18.14 -4.11
CA ALA A 355 33.63 17.96 -3.94
C ALA A 355 34.35 19.19 -3.34
N SER A 356 33.73 20.37 -3.38
CA SER A 356 34.28 21.66 -2.94
C SER A 356 33.73 22.09 -1.58
N ASP A 357 34.60 22.40 -0.63
CA ASP A 357 34.20 22.79 0.74
C ASP A 357 33.26 24.02 0.78
N PHE A 358 33.40 24.95 -0.16
CA PHE A 358 32.56 26.15 -0.25
C PHE A 358 31.08 25.87 -0.54
N ASP A 359 30.77 24.75 -1.20
CA ASP A 359 29.41 24.45 -1.67
C ASP A 359 28.63 23.55 -0.70
N ILE A 360 29.32 22.98 0.31
CA ILE A 360 28.77 21.92 1.15
C ILE A 360 27.69 22.45 2.12
N GLY A 361 27.76 23.71 2.53
CA GLY A 361 26.72 24.32 3.38
C GLY A 361 25.59 24.99 2.59
N ALA A 362 25.86 25.45 1.37
CA ALA A 362 25.07 26.49 0.72
C ALA A 362 23.59 26.14 0.53
N CYS A 363 23.27 24.92 0.08
CA CYS A 363 21.87 24.50 -0.11
C CYS A 363 21.11 24.36 1.22
N LEU A 364 21.79 23.87 2.27
CA LEU A 364 21.18 23.68 3.59
C LEU A 364 21.04 25.01 4.33
N GLU A 365 21.96 25.94 4.14
CA GLU A 365 21.89 27.30 4.67
C GLU A 365 20.71 28.07 4.09
N GLU A 366 20.49 28.00 2.78
CA GLU A 366 19.32 28.62 2.16
C GLU A 366 18.00 27.99 2.62
N LEU A 367 18.00 26.66 2.83
CA LEU A 367 16.85 25.98 3.42
C LEU A 367 16.59 26.46 4.86
N LEU A 368 17.65 26.67 5.65
CA LEU A 368 17.55 27.14 7.02
C LEU A 368 16.89 28.52 7.11
N VAL A 369 17.24 29.44 6.20
CA VAL A 369 16.66 30.79 6.15
C VAL A 369 15.15 30.76 5.92
N ASN A 370 14.66 29.87 5.06
CA ASN A 370 13.26 29.89 4.63
C ASN A 370 12.34 28.88 5.34
N SER A 371 12.90 27.75 5.78
CA SER A 371 12.14 26.61 6.33
C SER A 371 12.75 26.07 7.63
N GLY A 372 13.69 26.80 8.26
CA GLY A 372 14.38 26.37 9.48
C GLY A 372 13.44 26.01 10.63
N GLU A 373 12.40 26.81 10.85
CA GLU A 373 11.45 26.63 11.95
C GLU A 373 10.37 25.58 11.66
N THR A 374 10.09 25.30 10.39
CA THR A 374 8.99 24.38 9.99
C THR A 374 9.45 22.95 9.75
N LEU A 375 10.75 22.75 9.53
CA LEU A 375 11.28 21.46 9.11
C LEU A 375 11.25 20.43 10.26
N GLU A 376 10.54 19.33 10.03
CA GLU A 376 10.39 18.22 10.99
C GLU A 376 11.19 16.97 10.58
N TYR A 377 11.43 16.80 9.28
CA TYR A 377 12.13 15.64 8.72
C TYR A 377 13.15 16.09 7.68
N ILE A 378 14.37 15.55 7.79
CA ILE A 378 15.42 15.78 6.81
C ILE A 378 16.09 14.46 6.43
N GLU A 379 16.23 14.22 5.13
CA GLU A 379 17.03 13.14 4.55
C GLU A 379 18.12 13.72 3.67
N VAL A 380 19.38 13.51 4.05
CA VAL A 380 20.56 13.98 3.32
C VAL A 380 21.51 12.80 3.14
N LEU A 381 21.46 12.18 1.96
CA LEU A 381 22.26 11.00 1.65
C LEU A 381 23.30 11.31 0.58
N ASN A 382 24.55 10.86 0.80
CA ASN A 382 25.63 10.99 -0.17
C ASN A 382 25.82 12.43 -0.69
N TYR A 383 25.74 13.37 0.24
CA TYR A 383 25.80 14.79 -0.08
C TYR A 383 27.20 15.21 -0.54
N THR A 384 28.26 14.62 0.03
CA THR A 384 29.66 14.89 -0.32
C THR A 384 30.34 13.68 -0.94
N SER A 385 31.34 13.91 -1.79
CA SER A 385 32.17 12.83 -2.34
C SER A 385 33.27 12.36 -1.38
N TYR A 386 33.49 13.07 -0.27
CA TYR A 386 34.50 12.78 0.76
C TYR A 386 33.89 12.82 2.16
N ILE A 387 34.64 12.40 3.18
CA ILE A 387 34.21 12.44 4.59
C ILE A 387 34.27 13.89 5.07
N ILE A 388 33.12 14.54 5.18
CA ILE A 388 33.01 15.95 5.58
C ILE A 388 31.79 16.09 6.49
N PRO A 389 31.96 16.54 7.75
CA PRO A 389 30.86 16.67 8.69
C PRO A 389 29.88 17.79 8.31
N LEU A 390 28.57 17.51 8.38
CA LEU A 390 27.51 18.47 8.08
C LEU A 390 26.91 19.10 9.35
N TYR A 391 27.58 20.12 9.90
CA TYR A 391 27.09 20.85 11.07
C TYR A 391 25.76 21.60 10.82
N THR A 392 25.50 22.02 9.57
CA THR A 392 24.29 22.77 9.21
C THR A 392 23.00 22.03 9.55
N VAL A 393 23.01 20.69 9.51
CA VAL A 393 21.84 19.85 9.87
C VAL A 393 21.46 20.03 11.35
N GLY A 394 22.42 20.34 12.23
CA GLY A 394 22.16 20.53 13.66
C GLY A 394 21.56 21.89 14.00
N LEU A 395 21.45 22.79 13.02
CA LEU A 395 20.90 24.14 13.20
C LEU A 395 19.37 24.20 13.07
N PHE A 396 18.72 23.11 12.66
CA PHE A 396 17.26 23.05 12.49
C PHE A 396 16.58 22.62 13.81
N PRO A 397 15.95 23.52 14.57
CA PRO A 397 15.53 23.25 15.95
C PRO A 397 14.40 22.21 16.08
N ASN A 398 13.52 22.12 15.09
CA ASN A 398 12.27 21.35 15.16
C ASN A 398 12.34 19.97 14.47
N LEU A 399 13.55 19.49 14.20
CA LEU A 399 13.75 18.17 13.61
C LEU A 399 13.33 17.05 14.57
N HIS A 400 12.43 16.20 14.09
CA HIS A 400 11.96 15.00 14.77
C HIS A 400 12.67 13.75 14.26
N THR A 401 13.07 13.74 12.99
CA THR A 401 13.73 12.60 12.33
C THR A 401 14.79 13.08 11.36
N ILE A 402 15.99 12.48 11.47
CA ILE A 402 17.12 12.73 10.58
C ILE A 402 17.50 11.42 9.90
N SER A 403 17.66 11.44 8.59
CA SER A 403 18.25 10.35 7.80
C SER A 403 19.51 10.88 7.12
N ILE A 404 20.68 10.32 7.45
CA ILE A 404 21.96 10.88 7.00
C ILE A 404 22.97 9.79 6.69
N SER A 405 23.85 10.06 5.71
CA SER A 405 24.95 9.17 5.37
C SER A 405 26.10 9.21 6.40
N PRO A 406 26.72 8.06 6.73
CA PRO A 406 27.78 7.97 7.73
C PRO A 406 28.95 8.96 7.58
N HIS A 407 29.38 9.22 6.35
CA HIS A 407 30.52 10.11 6.06
C HIS A 407 30.22 11.59 6.20
N SER A 408 28.95 11.94 6.42
CA SER A 408 28.49 13.30 6.70
C SER A 408 28.37 13.55 8.22
N LEU A 409 28.67 12.54 9.03
CA LEU A 409 28.65 12.61 10.48
C LEU A 409 30.09 12.54 11.00
N ASP A 410 30.37 13.34 12.02
CA ASP A 410 31.48 13.16 12.94
C ASP A 410 30.98 13.23 14.38
N ASP A 411 31.91 13.08 15.31
CA ASP A 411 31.63 13.17 16.74
C ASP A 411 31.03 14.55 17.12
N GLY A 412 31.51 15.63 16.50
CA GLY A 412 31.05 16.98 16.76
C GLY A 412 29.60 17.20 16.34
N VAL A 413 29.21 16.71 15.16
CA VAL A 413 27.84 16.77 14.63
C VAL A 413 26.90 15.95 15.50
N LEU A 414 27.30 14.75 15.95
CA LEU A 414 26.48 13.93 16.84
C LEU A 414 26.25 14.59 18.20
N LEU A 415 27.29 15.21 18.78
CA LEU A 415 27.16 15.98 20.02
C LEU A 415 26.32 17.25 19.82
N LEU A 416 26.45 17.93 18.68
CA LEU A 416 25.60 19.05 18.30
C LEU A 416 24.13 18.65 18.26
N PHE A 417 23.82 17.49 17.66
CA PHE A 417 22.46 16.95 17.63
C PHE A 417 21.94 16.67 19.04
N ALA A 418 22.74 16.07 19.91
CA ALA A 418 22.34 15.73 21.28
C ALA A 418 21.99 16.98 22.11
N ASN A 419 22.78 18.04 21.94
CA ASN A 419 22.63 19.29 22.69
C ASN A 419 21.48 20.16 22.15
N HIS A 420 21.47 20.42 20.84
CA HIS A 420 20.60 21.44 20.24
C HIS A 420 19.25 20.91 19.77
N LEU A 421 19.14 19.64 19.38
CA LEU A 421 17.92 19.09 18.79
C LEU A 421 17.01 18.47 19.85
N ILE A 422 16.18 19.32 20.46
CA ILE A 422 15.32 18.97 21.60
C ILE A 422 14.23 17.96 21.18
N TYR A 423 13.69 18.09 19.97
CA TYR A 423 12.58 17.28 19.48
C TYR A 423 13.01 16.02 18.73
N LEU A 424 14.32 15.79 18.56
CA LEU A 424 14.83 14.65 17.81
C LEU A 424 14.49 13.34 18.50
N ARG A 425 13.72 12.49 17.82
CA ARG A 425 13.31 11.17 18.31
C ARG A 425 13.98 10.04 17.55
N ARG A 426 14.35 10.26 16.28
CA ARG A 426 14.87 9.23 15.39
C ARG A 426 16.08 9.71 14.59
N LEU A 427 17.15 8.92 14.63
CA LEU A 427 18.34 9.11 13.81
C LEU A 427 18.57 7.86 12.98
N ASP A 428 18.37 7.98 11.68
CA ASP A 428 18.57 6.93 10.70
C ASP A 428 19.94 7.14 10.02
N ILE A 429 20.91 6.28 10.34
CA ILE A 429 22.21 6.25 9.68
C ILE A 429 22.10 5.29 8.50
N VAL A 430 22.11 5.85 7.29
CA VAL A 430 21.83 5.10 6.05
C VAL A 430 23.12 4.85 5.28
N HIS A 431 23.42 3.59 5.03
CA HIS A 431 24.57 3.13 4.26
C HIS A 431 24.12 2.49 2.95
N ASP A 432 24.70 2.91 1.82
CA ASP A 432 24.45 2.33 0.50
C ASP A 432 25.75 2.09 -0.31
N GLU A 433 25.63 1.74 -1.59
CA GLU A 433 26.79 1.38 -2.44
C GLU A 433 27.69 2.57 -2.80
N LEU A 434 27.23 3.79 -2.54
CA LEU A 434 27.89 5.04 -2.86
C LEU A 434 28.49 5.70 -1.61
N THR A 435 27.97 5.32 -0.44
CA THR A 435 28.38 5.79 0.87
C THR A 435 29.80 5.36 1.23
N ILE A 436 30.59 6.30 1.78
CA ILE A 436 31.85 5.98 2.48
C ILE A 436 31.54 5.54 3.91
N SER A 437 32.05 4.39 4.31
CA SER A 437 32.00 3.98 5.71
C SER A 437 32.94 4.87 6.54
N HIS A 438 32.42 5.41 7.64
CA HIS A 438 33.17 6.24 8.58
C HIS A 438 33.07 5.62 9.99
N ARG A 439 34.12 5.75 10.81
CA ARG A 439 34.12 5.27 12.20
C ARG A 439 34.06 6.46 13.14
N TYR A 440 33.20 6.35 14.14
CA TYR A 440 33.04 7.30 15.22
C TYR A 440 33.88 6.89 16.43
N ARG A 441 34.21 7.84 17.30
CA ARG A 441 34.80 7.50 18.60
C ARG A 441 33.78 6.77 19.48
N ASP A 442 34.19 5.70 20.14
CA ASP A 442 33.28 4.93 21.00
C ASP A 442 32.80 5.73 22.22
N SER A 443 33.61 6.67 22.73
CA SER A 443 33.24 7.50 23.89
C SER A 443 32.04 8.40 23.62
N VAL A 444 31.85 8.80 22.36
CA VAL A 444 30.82 9.78 21.95
C VAL A 444 29.42 9.22 22.20
N TRP A 445 29.22 7.91 22.02
CA TRP A 445 27.93 7.29 22.30
C TRP A 445 27.57 7.33 23.79
N ASN A 446 28.57 7.21 24.67
CA ASN A 446 28.37 7.35 26.11
C ASN A 446 28.05 8.80 26.48
N GLU A 447 28.79 9.77 25.94
CA GLU A 447 28.55 11.20 26.13
C GLU A 447 27.13 11.59 25.68
N ILE A 448 26.68 11.10 24.52
CA ILE A 448 25.31 11.31 24.04
C ILE A 448 24.29 10.67 24.98
N GLU A 449 24.53 9.45 25.45
CA GLU A 449 23.60 8.79 26.36
C GLU A 449 23.46 9.53 27.69
N GLU A 450 24.55 10.10 28.22
CA GLU A 450 24.55 10.96 29.40
C GLU A 450 23.73 12.23 29.17
N ILE A 451 24.01 12.97 28.08
CA ILE A 451 23.26 14.19 27.71
C ILE A 451 21.77 13.89 27.57
N LEU A 452 21.41 12.76 26.94
CA LEU A 452 20.02 12.37 26.75
C LEU A 452 19.34 11.99 28.07
N LYS A 453 20.05 11.30 28.98
CA LYS A 453 19.54 10.96 30.31
C LYS A 453 19.29 12.20 31.16
N GLU A 454 20.24 13.13 31.20
CA GLU A 454 20.11 14.40 31.93
C GLU A 454 18.89 15.19 31.48
N ASN A 455 18.67 15.24 30.17
CA ASN A 455 17.55 15.96 29.56
C ASN A 455 16.25 15.14 29.48
N LYS A 456 16.21 13.91 30.01
CA LYS A 456 15.08 12.96 29.91
C LYS A 456 14.59 12.73 28.48
N ARG A 457 15.51 12.73 27.50
CA ARG A 457 15.25 12.49 26.08
C ARG A 457 15.63 11.04 25.73
N ARG A 458 15.04 10.51 24.66
CA ARG A 458 15.39 9.17 24.13
C ARG A 458 15.44 9.21 22.61
N TRP A 459 16.56 8.76 22.07
CA TRP A 459 16.73 8.58 20.64
C TRP A 459 16.48 7.15 20.21
N ASN A 460 15.91 6.99 19.01
CA ASN A 460 15.88 5.73 18.29
C ASN A 460 16.88 5.79 17.15
N ILE A 461 18.03 5.15 17.36
CA ILE A 461 19.09 5.07 16.35
C ILE A 461 18.85 3.82 15.50
N ARG A 462 18.70 4.02 14.19
CA ARG A 462 18.54 2.95 13.21
C ARG A 462 19.72 2.94 12.26
N MET A 463 20.35 1.78 12.11
CA MET A 463 21.35 1.51 11.08
C MET A 463 20.65 0.84 9.89
N ILE A 464 20.63 1.50 8.74
CA ILE A 464 19.91 1.02 7.56
C ILE A 464 20.88 0.82 6.40
N THR A 465 21.01 -0.42 5.91
CA THR A 465 21.78 -0.70 4.68
C THR A 465 20.85 -0.82 3.48
N LYS A 466 21.01 0.03 2.46
CA LYS A 466 20.21 0.07 1.23
C LYS A 466 21.07 -0.32 0.01
N GLY A 467 20.43 -0.48 -1.15
CA GLY A 467 21.12 -0.63 -2.44
C GLY A 467 21.83 -1.97 -2.62
N LYS A 468 22.86 -2.01 -3.46
CA LYS A 468 23.61 -3.23 -3.82
C LYS A 468 24.94 -3.36 -3.06
N CYS A 469 24.99 -2.98 -1.78
CA CYS A 469 26.17 -3.16 -0.93
C CYS A 469 26.58 -4.63 -0.82
N LYS A 470 27.85 -4.95 -1.08
CA LYS A 470 28.40 -6.28 -0.79
C LYS A 470 28.97 -6.38 0.62
N GLU A 471 29.46 -5.26 1.14
CA GLU A 471 30.09 -5.15 2.45
C GLU A 471 29.06 -4.70 3.50
N GLU A 472 29.29 -5.13 4.74
CA GLU A 472 28.51 -4.68 5.89
C GLU A 472 28.95 -3.26 6.32
N PRO A 473 28.03 -2.46 6.90
CA PRO A 473 28.40 -1.17 7.47
C PRO A 473 29.38 -1.36 8.63
N LEU A 474 30.25 -0.38 8.85
CA LEU A 474 31.17 -0.40 9.99
C LEU A 474 30.39 -0.13 11.29
N TRP A 475 30.48 -1.07 12.22
CA TRP A 475 29.87 -0.98 13.54
C TRP A 475 30.76 -0.17 14.50
N PRO A 476 30.18 0.59 15.43
CA PRO A 476 30.91 1.07 16.61
C PRO A 476 31.59 -0.11 17.31
N GLN A 477 32.77 0.09 17.89
CA GLN A 477 33.47 -0.99 18.61
C GLN A 477 33.00 -1.09 20.07
N GLY A 478 32.49 0.01 20.64
CA GLY A 478 31.93 0.10 21.98
C GLY A 478 30.41 -0.10 22.07
N SER A 479 29.89 -0.04 23.30
CA SER A 479 28.45 0.00 23.58
C SER A 479 27.85 1.26 22.97
N ALA A 480 26.81 1.10 22.14
CA ALA A 480 26.09 2.22 21.55
C ALA A 480 24.56 2.00 21.64
N PRO A 481 23.75 3.06 21.76
CA PRO A 481 22.30 2.96 21.90
C PRO A 481 21.59 2.68 20.56
N ILE A 482 22.06 1.68 19.80
CA ILE A 482 21.47 1.24 18.53
C ILE A 482 20.24 0.38 18.81
N GLN A 483 19.08 0.82 18.33
CA GLN A 483 17.81 0.13 18.55
C GLN A 483 17.40 -0.73 17.36
N SER A 484 17.74 -0.32 16.14
CA SER A 484 17.33 -1.07 14.93
C SER A 484 18.50 -1.26 13.97
N ILE A 485 18.68 -2.50 13.52
CA ILE A 485 19.60 -2.86 12.45
C ILE A 485 18.78 -3.45 11.30
N ILE A 486 18.74 -2.75 10.17
CA ILE A 486 17.88 -3.09 9.04
C ILE A 486 18.71 -3.18 7.75
N TYR A 487 18.83 -4.39 7.23
CA TYR A 487 19.41 -4.64 5.91
C TYR A 487 18.30 -4.69 4.87
N ASN A 488 18.09 -3.55 4.21
CA ASN A 488 17.19 -3.41 3.07
C ASN A 488 17.94 -3.67 1.75
N THR A 489 18.68 -4.78 1.70
CA THR A 489 19.51 -5.15 0.55
C THR A 489 19.52 -6.65 0.31
N CYS A 490 19.57 -7.03 -0.96
CA CYS A 490 19.75 -8.42 -1.35
C CYS A 490 21.24 -8.83 -1.39
N SER A 491 22.17 -7.88 -1.42
CA SER A 491 23.57 -8.12 -1.78
C SER A 491 24.46 -8.48 -0.58
N VAL A 492 24.16 -7.94 0.60
CA VAL A 492 24.92 -8.25 1.83
C VAL A 492 24.64 -9.70 2.23
N LYS A 493 25.73 -10.43 2.48
CA LYS A 493 25.71 -11.74 3.12
C LYS A 493 25.85 -11.55 4.61
N VAL A 494 25.03 -12.25 5.39
CA VAL A 494 25.14 -12.22 6.84
C VAL A 494 26.33 -13.06 7.27
N VAL A 495 27.27 -12.44 7.97
CA VAL A 495 28.40 -13.15 8.57
C VAL A 495 28.07 -13.49 10.02
N GLN A 496 28.43 -14.70 10.48
CA GLN A 496 28.19 -15.10 11.87
C GLN A 496 28.85 -14.16 12.87
N THR A 497 30.08 -13.75 12.58
CA THR A 497 30.87 -12.85 13.43
C THR A 497 30.16 -11.51 13.64
N SER A 498 29.49 -10.96 12.62
CA SER A 498 28.79 -9.68 12.77
C SER A 498 27.58 -9.77 13.69
N ILE A 499 26.84 -10.88 13.66
CA ILE A 499 25.75 -11.12 14.63
C ILE A 499 26.31 -11.26 16.04
N TYR A 500 27.42 -11.97 16.24
CA TYR A 500 28.06 -12.08 17.56
C TYR A 500 28.54 -10.72 18.07
N THR A 501 29.15 -9.90 17.22
CA THR A 501 29.50 -8.52 17.55
C THR A 501 28.26 -7.71 17.95
N CYS A 502 27.14 -7.85 17.24
CA CYS A 502 25.88 -7.21 17.61
C CYS A 502 25.36 -7.69 18.98
N MET A 503 25.54 -8.97 19.31
CA MET A 503 25.15 -9.52 20.61
C MET A 503 25.99 -8.95 21.75
N GLU A 504 27.30 -8.83 21.56
CA GLU A 504 28.20 -8.28 22.57
C GLU A 504 27.95 -6.79 22.80
N GLN A 505 27.73 -6.03 21.73
CA GLN A 505 27.67 -4.56 21.79
C GLN A 505 26.27 -3.99 22.02
N PHE A 506 25.22 -4.62 21.47
CA PHE A 506 23.88 -4.03 21.40
C PHE A 506 22.80 -4.89 22.09
N SER A 507 23.16 -5.95 22.82
CA SER A 507 22.17 -6.84 23.46
C SER A 507 21.21 -6.12 24.42
N ALA A 508 21.66 -5.04 25.05
CA ALA A 508 20.87 -4.25 25.99
C ALA A 508 19.87 -3.29 25.32
N THR A 509 20.08 -2.92 24.05
CA THR A 509 19.35 -1.82 23.38
C THR A 509 18.64 -2.25 22.10
N LEU A 510 19.05 -3.36 21.48
CA LEU A 510 18.53 -3.83 20.20
C LEU A 510 17.05 -4.28 20.30
N GLU A 511 16.20 -3.61 19.54
CA GLU A 511 14.76 -3.85 19.45
C GLU A 511 14.36 -4.52 18.12
N THR A 512 15.06 -4.20 17.02
CA THR A 512 14.78 -4.74 15.69
C THR A 512 16.06 -5.19 14.99
N TYR A 513 16.08 -6.44 14.50
CA TYR A 513 17.12 -6.96 13.62
C TYR A 513 16.48 -7.58 12.38
N ALA A 514 16.66 -6.99 11.20
CA ALA A 514 15.87 -7.37 10.03
C ALA A 514 16.65 -7.38 8.72
N HIS A 515 16.49 -8.46 7.96
CA HIS A 515 16.98 -8.61 6.58
C HIS A 515 15.81 -8.68 5.61
N LEU A 516 15.39 -7.54 5.03
CA LEU A 516 14.06 -7.42 4.41
C LEU A 516 13.98 -7.84 2.94
N LYS A 517 15.10 -7.86 2.20
CA LYS A 517 15.08 -8.08 0.75
C LYS A 517 15.54 -9.49 0.37
N SER A 518 14.67 -10.20 -0.35
CA SER A 518 14.77 -11.65 -0.58
C SER A 518 15.55 -12.03 -1.85
N MET A 519 15.65 -11.13 -2.83
CA MET A 519 16.00 -11.43 -4.23
C MET A 519 17.47 -11.17 -4.57
N CYS A 520 18.39 -12.04 -4.15
CA CYS A 520 19.65 -12.25 -4.89
C CYS A 520 19.99 -13.75 -4.91
N ARG A 521 20.33 -14.26 -6.09
CA ARG A 521 20.84 -15.64 -6.28
C ARG A 521 22.32 -15.70 -5.87
N VAL A 522 22.60 -15.48 -4.59
CA VAL A 522 23.95 -15.62 -4.05
C VAL A 522 24.15 -17.06 -3.58
N TYR A 523 25.39 -17.55 -3.62
CA TYR A 523 25.76 -18.82 -2.97
C TYR A 523 25.44 -18.75 -1.48
N ILE A 524 24.58 -19.66 -1.01
CA ILE A 524 24.17 -19.80 0.38
C ILE A 524 24.76 -21.13 0.89
N PRO A 525 25.53 -21.13 1.99
CA PRO A 525 26.15 -22.33 2.51
C PRO A 525 25.10 -23.38 2.89
N ARG A 526 25.41 -24.65 2.59
CA ARG A 526 24.55 -25.79 2.92
C ARG A 526 24.91 -26.45 4.24
N SER A 527 26.16 -26.32 4.69
CA SER A 527 26.62 -26.87 5.96
C SER A 527 25.99 -26.08 7.13
N PHE A 528 25.78 -26.74 8.27
CA PHE A 528 25.23 -26.08 9.47
C PHE A 528 26.25 -25.12 10.10
N LEU A 529 27.53 -25.51 10.10
CA LEU A 529 28.62 -24.73 10.72
C LEU A 529 28.91 -23.40 10.02
N GLU A 530 28.72 -23.31 8.69
CA GLU A 530 28.88 -22.06 7.96
C GLU A 530 27.65 -21.15 8.05
N ARG A 531 26.48 -21.68 8.40
CA ARG A 531 25.24 -20.89 8.51
C ARG A 531 25.11 -20.18 9.85
N ALA A 532 24.43 -19.04 9.84
CA ALA A 532 24.20 -18.23 11.03
C ALA A 532 23.12 -18.76 12.00
N ASP A 533 22.75 -20.04 11.91
CA ASP A 533 21.73 -20.67 12.76
C ASP A 533 22.03 -20.46 14.26
N THR A 534 23.26 -20.72 14.69
CA THR A 534 23.71 -20.59 16.09
C THR A 534 23.70 -19.14 16.56
N ALA A 535 24.17 -18.23 15.70
CA ALA A 535 24.21 -16.81 15.98
C ALA A 535 22.80 -16.20 16.15
N TYR A 536 21.82 -16.60 15.32
CA TYR A 536 20.43 -16.14 15.49
C TYR A 536 19.79 -16.65 16.79
N ILE A 537 20.06 -17.90 17.19
CA ILE A 537 19.58 -18.42 18.47
C ILE A 537 20.23 -17.65 19.62
N GLY A 538 21.54 -17.42 19.55
CA GLY A 538 22.30 -16.62 20.50
C GLY A 538 21.72 -15.21 20.64
N LEU A 539 21.46 -14.54 19.51
CA LEU A 539 20.89 -13.20 19.46
C LEU A 539 19.57 -13.11 20.22
N VAL A 540 18.64 -14.02 19.95
CA VAL A 540 17.32 -14.03 20.61
C VAL A 540 17.44 -14.39 22.09
N LYS A 541 18.41 -15.21 22.48
CA LYS A 541 18.66 -15.54 23.90
C LYS A 541 19.22 -14.36 24.69
N THR A 542 20.14 -13.59 24.12
CA THR A 542 20.84 -12.50 24.82
C THR A 542 20.05 -11.19 24.80
N THR A 543 19.35 -10.90 23.69
CA THR A 543 18.59 -9.65 23.53
C THR A 543 17.22 -9.72 24.21
N ARG A 544 17.00 -8.88 25.22
CA ARG A 544 15.72 -8.89 25.97
C ARG A 544 14.63 -8.05 25.31
N TYR A 545 15.01 -6.97 24.62
CA TYR A 545 14.08 -6.02 24.02
C TYR A 545 13.77 -6.28 22.54
N LEU A 546 14.36 -7.33 21.95
CA LEU A 546 14.16 -7.67 20.54
C LEU A 546 12.69 -8.05 20.29
N HIS A 547 11.96 -7.14 19.68
CA HIS A 547 10.55 -7.34 19.34
C HIS A 547 10.35 -7.76 17.88
N THR A 548 11.28 -7.42 16.96
CA THR A 548 11.17 -7.77 15.55
C THR A 548 12.44 -8.44 15.03
N LEU A 549 12.29 -9.63 14.46
CA LEU A 549 13.35 -10.38 13.80
C LEU A 549 12.92 -10.79 12.39
N ALA A 550 13.68 -10.41 11.36
CA ALA A 550 13.45 -10.86 9.98
C ALA A 550 14.69 -11.55 9.42
N ILE A 551 14.57 -12.83 9.06
CA ILE A 551 15.69 -13.65 8.58
C ILE A 551 15.52 -13.98 7.10
N LYS A 552 16.51 -13.58 6.32
CA LYS A 552 16.63 -13.85 4.88
C LYS A 552 17.41 -15.13 4.58
N GLU A 553 18.40 -15.46 5.39
CA GLU A 553 19.33 -16.58 5.17
C GLU A 553 18.67 -17.95 5.38
N ARG A 554 19.34 -19.01 4.90
CA ARG A 554 18.86 -20.37 5.15
C ARG A 554 19.02 -20.75 6.61
N ILE A 555 17.96 -21.29 7.22
CA ILE A 555 17.98 -21.84 8.58
C ILE A 555 17.30 -23.20 8.63
N SER A 556 17.62 -24.00 9.63
CA SER A 556 16.94 -25.27 9.88
C SER A 556 15.56 -25.08 10.55
N THR A 557 14.64 -26.03 10.38
CA THR A 557 13.37 -26.03 11.12
C THR A 557 13.57 -26.10 12.64
N ALA A 558 14.63 -26.77 13.11
CA ALA A 558 14.96 -26.77 14.54
C ALA A 558 15.37 -25.38 15.03
N THR A 559 16.18 -24.67 14.26
CA THR A 559 16.57 -23.27 14.54
C THR A 559 15.36 -22.36 14.60
N CYS A 560 14.43 -22.49 13.65
CA CYS A 560 13.18 -21.74 13.63
C CYS A 560 12.36 -21.95 14.92
N LEU A 561 12.19 -23.21 15.34
CA LEU A 561 11.45 -23.55 16.55
C LEU A 561 12.15 -23.05 17.82
N LEU A 562 13.48 -23.12 17.89
CA LEU A 562 14.24 -22.62 19.02
C LEU A 562 14.20 -21.09 19.12
N ILE A 563 14.31 -20.39 17.99
CA ILE A 563 14.10 -18.94 17.92
C ILE A 563 12.71 -18.58 18.44
N ALA A 564 11.67 -19.30 18.03
CA ALA A 564 10.32 -19.07 18.53
C ALA A 564 10.18 -19.38 20.02
N TYR A 565 10.79 -20.47 20.51
CA TYR A 565 10.74 -20.87 21.92
C TYR A 565 11.42 -19.85 22.85
N TYR A 566 12.66 -19.46 22.54
CA TYR A 566 13.36 -18.43 23.31
C TYR A 566 12.75 -17.04 23.09
N GLY A 567 12.33 -16.73 21.87
CA GLY A 567 11.69 -15.46 21.53
C GLY A 567 10.36 -15.24 22.23
N ALA A 568 9.54 -16.29 22.39
CA ALA A 568 8.27 -16.23 23.11
C ALA A 568 8.46 -16.09 24.63
N LYS A 569 9.56 -16.61 25.20
CA LYS A 569 9.94 -16.34 26.59
C LYS A 569 10.45 -14.92 26.79
N ASN A 570 11.09 -14.37 25.76
CA ASN A 570 11.49 -12.97 25.68
C ASN A 570 10.32 -12.13 25.10
N ASN A 571 10.59 -10.96 24.55
CA ASN A 571 9.58 -10.04 24.04
C ASN A 571 9.45 -10.08 22.50
N LEU A 572 9.78 -11.20 21.85
CA LEU A 572 9.76 -11.30 20.39
C LEU A 572 8.31 -11.32 19.89
N LYS A 573 7.87 -10.21 19.32
CA LYS A 573 6.51 -10.05 18.80
C LYS A 573 6.43 -10.45 17.34
N GLN A 574 7.32 -9.95 16.50
CA GLN A 574 7.29 -10.13 15.05
C GLN A 574 8.47 -10.99 14.60
N PHE A 575 8.18 -12.18 14.09
CA PHE A 575 9.18 -13.07 13.54
C PHE A 575 8.86 -13.34 12.06
N TYR A 576 9.71 -12.90 11.15
CA TYR A 576 9.53 -13.04 9.71
C TYR A 576 10.57 -13.98 9.12
N LEU A 577 10.08 -14.99 8.40
CA LEU A 577 10.90 -16.03 7.81
C LEU A 577 10.38 -16.37 6.42
N ARG A 578 11.29 -16.56 5.48
CA ARG A 578 10.96 -17.02 4.12
C ARG A 578 10.85 -18.53 4.09
N ARG A 579 9.72 -19.06 3.61
CA ARG A 579 9.48 -20.50 3.48
C ARG A 579 10.57 -21.21 2.67
N ASN A 580 11.01 -20.60 1.56
CA ASN A 580 12.05 -21.16 0.68
C ASN A 580 13.45 -21.24 1.30
N CYS A 581 13.70 -20.51 2.39
CA CYS A 581 14.97 -20.53 3.10
C CYS A 581 14.98 -21.53 4.26
N VAL A 582 13.87 -22.20 4.56
CA VAL A 582 13.80 -23.14 5.69
C VAL A 582 14.12 -24.56 5.25
N ILE A 583 15.18 -25.13 5.81
CA ILE A 583 15.57 -26.52 5.56
C ILE A 583 14.84 -27.41 6.56
N LEU A 584 14.06 -28.37 6.06
CA LEU A 584 13.33 -29.36 6.88
C LEU A 584 14.30 -30.38 7.49
N ARG A 585 14.98 -30.00 8.56
CA ARG A 585 15.97 -30.81 9.28
C ARG A 585 16.01 -30.45 10.77
N ASN A 586 16.23 -31.46 11.60
CA ASN A 586 16.58 -31.28 13.01
C ASN A 586 18.11 -31.39 13.19
N GLU A 587 18.83 -30.30 12.89
CA GLU A 587 20.30 -30.28 12.98
C GLU A 587 20.82 -29.94 14.39
N TYR A 588 19.94 -29.48 15.29
CA TYR A 588 20.27 -29.15 16.68
C TYR A 588 20.93 -30.32 17.42
N ARG A 589 20.37 -31.54 17.24
CA ARG A 589 20.87 -32.77 17.88
C ARG A 589 22.31 -33.13 17.47
N LYS A 590 22.69 -32.84 16.22
CA LYS A 590 23.97 -33.27 15.64
C LYS A 590 25.13 -32.34 16.00
N TYR A 591 24.87 -31.04 16.10
CA TYR A 591 25.93 -30.03 16.21
C TYR A 591 25.92 -29.26 17.55
N LEU A 592 24.76 -28.92 18.10
CA LEU A 592 24.69 -28.04 19.29
C LEU A 592 24.70 -28.81 20.62
N PHE A 593 24.17 -30.03 20.65
CA PHE A 593 24.08 -30.82 21.89
C PHE A 593 25.45 -31.24 22.45
N ARG A 594 26.40 -31.60 21.57
CA ARG A 594 27.74 -32.05 22.00
C ARG A 594 28.58 -30.92 22.62
N GLU A 595 28.29 -29.67 22.31
CA GLU A 595 29.09 -28.51 22.73
C GLU A 595 28.50 -27.74 23.90
N SER A 596 27.17 -27.77 24.12
CA SER A 596 26.49 -26.92 25.12
C SER A 596 26.07 -27.60 26.42
N GLY A 597 26.10 -28.95 26.50
CA GLY A 597 25.78 -29.69 27.74
C GLY A 597 24.34 -29.55 28.24
N ASP A 598 23.43 -29.02 27.42
CA ASP A 598 22.06 -28.66 27.79
C ASP A 598 21.16 -29.93 27.79
N ASN A 599 21.06 -30.61 28.94
CA ASN A 599 20.32 -31.88 29.16
C ASN A 599 18.78 -31.72 29.18
N ASN A 600 18.21 -30.90 28.31
CA ASN A 600 16.77 -30.63 28.30
C ASN A 600 16.02 -31.62 27.37
N GLU A 601 15.82 -32.85 27.84
CA GLU A 601 15.17 -33.94 27.09
C GLU A 601 13.76 -33.58 26.59
N SER A 602 13.05 -32.71 27.31
CA SER A 602 11.71 -32.23 26.96
C SER A 602 11.70 -31.44 25.63
N ILE A 603 12.64 -30.50 25.46
CA ILE A 603 12.79 -29.70 24.24
C ILE A 603 13.20 -30.60 23.08
N HIS A 604 14.04 -31.60 23.35
CA HIS A 604 14.49 -32.54 22.33
C HIS A 604 13.33 -33.37 21.75
N SER A 605 12.53 -34.00 22.62
CA SER A 605 11.35 -34.76 22.19
C SER A 605 10.37 -33.87 21.40
N TRP A 606 10.19 -32.63 21.86
CA TRP A 606 9.36 -31.65 21.18
C TRP A 606 9.88 -31.30 19.77
N LEU A 607 11.19 -31.06 19.61
CA LEU A 607 11.80 -30.78 18.30
C LEU A 607 11.66 -31.97 17.34
N GLU A 608 11.84 -33.21 17.82
CA GLU A 608 11.71 -34.42 16.99
C GLU A 608 10.29 -34.66 16.47
N GLN A 609 9.28 -34.24 17.26
CA GLN A 609 7.88 -34.34 16.88
C GLN A 609 7.49 -33.32 15.80
N HIS A 610 8.01 -32.08 15.90
CA HIS A 610 7.58 -30.94 15.09
C HIS A 610 8.44 -30.68 13.84
N CYS A 611 9.74 -31.02 13.84
CA CYS A 611 10.65 -30.78 12.70
C CYS A 611 10.41 -31.68 11.46
N ARG A 612 9.36 -32.51 11.45
CA ARG A 612 9.09 -33.48 10.36
C ARG A 612 8.30 -32.91 9.18
N LYS A 613 7.51 -31.85 9.41
CA LYS A 613 6.68 -31.19 8.39
C LYS A 613 6.61 -29.69 8.65
N TYR A 614 6.55 -28.88 7.59
CA TYR A 614 6.43 -27.43 7.72
C TYR A 614 5.16 -27.00 8.47
N ASP A 615 4.02 -27.63 8.18
CA ASP A 615 2.74 -27.28 8.83
C ASP A 615 2.82 -27.43 10.36
N ARG A 616 3.48 -28.49 10.84
CA ARG A 616 3.71 -28.70 12.28
C ARG A 616 4.62 -27.64 12.91
N VAL A 617 5.60 -27.14 12.15
CA VAL A 617 6.45 -26.04 12.60
C VAL A 617 5.63 -24.75 12.71
N GLU A 618 4.81 -24.45 11.71
CA GLU A 618 3.94 -23.27 11.72
C GLU A 618 2.92 -23.31 12.86
N ASP A 619 2.31 -24.46 13.10
CA ASP A 619 1.38 -24.68 14.21
C ASP A 619 2.09 -24.50 15.57
N ALA A 620 3.26 -25.11 15.75
CA ALA A 620 4.04 -25.00 16.98
C ALA A 620 4.46 -23.55 17.27
N VAL A 621 4.92 -22.82 16.26
CA VAL A 621 5.27 -21.40 16.40
C VAL A 621 4.02 -20.55 16.69
N SER A 622 2.88 -20.88 16.07
CA SER A 622 1.61 -20.20 16.32
C SER A 622 1.14 -20.35 17.76
N VAL A 623 1.31 -21.55 18.33
CA VAL A 623 1.00 -21.84 19.74
C VAL A 623 1.91 -21.03 20.67
N LEU A 624 3.22 -20.99 20.39
CA LEU A 624 4.18 -20.26 21.22
C LEU A 624 3.90 -18.74 21.26
N PHE A 625 3.53 -18.13 20.14
CA PHE A 625 3.22 -16.70 20.08
C PHE A 625 1.74 -16.37 20.39
N GLY A 626 0.88 -17.38 20.60
CA GLY A 626 -0.56 -17.18 20.84
C GLY A 626 -1.31 -16.53 19.67
N ARG A 627 -0.76 -16.60 18.45
CA ARG A 627 -1.32 -15.98 17.24
C ARG A 627 -0.98 -16.80 16.02
N LYS A 628 -1.82 -16.72 14.98
CA LYS A 628 -1.54 -17.43 13.73
C LYS A 628 -0.25 -16.92 13.10
N TRP A 629 0.73 -17.81 12.96
CA TRP A 629 2.01 -17.56 12.33
C TRP A 629 2.19 -18.52 11.15
N LYS A 630 2.79 -18.02 10.07
CA LYS A 630 3.13 -18.82 8.89
C LYS A 630 4.46 -18.35 8.32
N MET A 631 5.18 -19.26 7.67
CA MET A 631 6.32 -18.87 6.86
C MET A 631 5.84 -18.10 5.62
N LEU A 632 6.54 -17.04 5.28
CA LEU A 632 6.14 -16.14 4.19
C LEU A 632 6.63 -16.66 2.84
N THR A 633 5.81 -16.46 1.81
CA THR A 633 6.27 -16.57 0.42
C THR A 633 7.25 -15.45 0.09
N ASP A 634 8.05 -15.61 -0.96
CA ASP A 634 9.01 -14.56 -1.37
C ASP A 634 8.34 -13.23 -1.72
N TRP A 635 7.13 -13.28 -2.27
CA TRP A 635 6.34 -12.08 -2.56
C TRP A 635 5.86 -11.39 -1.27
N GLU A 636 5.30 -12.15 -0.33
CA GLU A 636 4.87 -11.61 0.97
C GLU A 636 6.05 -11.04 1.75
N TYR A 637 7.20 -11.71 1.74
CA TYR A 637 8.40 -11.27 2.43
C TYR A 637 8.95 -9.94 1.90
N ASN A 638 8.95 -9.74 0.57
CA ASN A 638 9.43 -8.49 -0.03
C ASN A 638 8.53 -7.27 0.22
N ARG A 639 7.29 -7.49 0.70
CA ARG A 639 6.34 -6.44 1.08
C ARG A 639 6.45 -6.01 2.55
N ILE A 640 7.33 -6.63 3.34
CA ILE A 640 7.58 -6.21 4.71
C ILE A 640 8.21 -4.81 4.71
N CYS A 641 7.59 -3.89 5.45
CA CYS A 641 8.10 -2.55 5.72
C CYS A 641 8.28 -2.39 7.24
N LEU A 642 9.45 -1.92 7.69
CA LEU A 642 9.83 -1.73 9.11
C LEU A 642 10.36 -0.30 9.36
#